data_AF-F6HZN0-F1
#
_entry.id   AF-F6HZN0-F1
#
_cell.length_a   1.000
_cell.length_b   1.000
_cell.length_c   1.000
_cell.angle_alpha   90.00
_cell.angle_beta   90.00
_cell.angle_gamma   90.00
#
_symmetry.space_group_name_H-M   'P 1'
#
loop_
_entity.id
_entity.type
_entity.pdbx_description
1 polymer ?
#
loop_
_entity_poly.entity_id
_entity_poly.type
_entity_poly.pdbx_seq_one_letter_code
_entity_poly.pdbx_strand_id
1 'polypeptide(L)'
;MWQAASTAQLHFLRNTTPYIFRSFSASNQHSFTVSYLVNSCGLSPETAISASGKIRFENPKNPDSVLALLRNSGCTNTHITKIVTKLPSLLLVNPEKTLLPKLEFFRSMDLSGADLASILSSRPSILRKSLKNVLIPKYNFLKSLNISNEDAVKVLKRSSWSSSGNLERTIAANIAVLREIGVPISHISFLVARYHSIGQRSDKFSENVKTVVEMGFNPLKFTFLNALQSFCQMTESTRQQKMEMYRGWGWSEDEILLAFRTCPQCMQLSENKVTKVLDFLVNKMGWQPAVVARAPIALCLNFEKRVVPRCSVVKVLLLKGLVKKDLKLGHFLSVTEGDFVDKYVIKNLDDIPQLLDLYQGKLPLQMCINFICKRLGLFPKRWQVVADSTAQLHFLRNPTPFIIRSFSASNQHSFTVSYLVNSCGLSPETAISASGKIHFENPKNPDSILALLRNSGCTNTHITKIVTKLPSLLLVNPEKTLLPKLDFFGSMGLSGARLASILSSEPIVLMRSLENALIPKYNFLKSLQISNEDAIKILKSSCWISCGNLERIIATNIAVMREIGVPISHISVLVARYHTICQRSDKFSENVKKVVEMGFNPLKFAFVNALQAVCQTTESTWQQKMEMYRRWGWSEDEILSAFRNRPQCMQLSEKKVTKVLDFLVNKMGWRPAVVARAPIAICLNFEKRVAPRCSVVKVLSLKGLIKKDLKLGTFLNLPEGDFLDKYVIKYQDEIPQLLDVYQGKVEMCSIFLCGRTGLPPSWRRIGGAAMTQLHFLGNITPFVIRCFSSSKQHSFTVSYLMNSCGLSPETAISTSKKVQFENPENPDSVLALLRNHGCTDTHISKIVSKHPLLLLANPEKTLLPKLQFLGSVGLSHVDLAKVLASTPSILRMSLEKTLIPTYNLLKGVVIGDENAVKALTKQCRICCGNVEKTIAPNATLLREIGVPMAHISFLVTNYPTLCQKRDKFSKTVKKVMEMGFNPQRLLFVNALQVICQMSESTWEQKINAYKRCGLSEDEIVLAFRNHPICFQLSEKKIMSTMDYIVNMGWQPGTIARVPAVLFFNLERRIVPRCSVAKVLLLKGLVKKDLCLGTFLKLTERAFIDRFIIKYQKYVPQLLDVYHGKVGFQELGLVSQ
;
A
#
# COMPACT_ATOMS: atom_id res chain seq x y z
N MET A 1 -70.43 -11.06 -49.37
CA MET A 1 -71.24 -10.27 -48.41
C MET A 1 -70.30 -9.84 -47.28
N TRP A 2 -69.44 -8.85 -47.54
CA TRP A 2 -69.60 -7.43 -47.19
C TRP A 2 -69.58 -7.12 -45.69
N GLN A 3 -68.45 -6.50 -45.30
CA GLN A 3 -68.24 -5.46 -44.28
C GLN A 3 -68.48 -5.71 -42.77
N ALA A 4 -67.53 -5.13 -42.03
CA ALA A 4 -67.62 -4.53 -40.70
C ALA A 4 -67.62 -5.46 -39.48
N ALA A 5 -66.50 -5.46 -38.74
CA ALA A 5 -66.43 -4.92 -37.36
C ALA A 5 -65.05 -5.22 -36.75
N SER A 6 -64.21 -4.19 -36.68
CA SER A 6 -63.00 -4.14 -35.85
C SER A 6 -63.30 -3.18 -34.70
N THR A 7 -63.42 -3.70 -33.48
CA THR A 7 -63.74 -2.92 -32.27
C THR A 7 -62.93 -3.45 -31.09
N ALA A 8 -61.92 -2.70 -30.65
CA ALA A 8 -61.53 -2.53 -29.23
C ALA A 8 -60.21 -1.72 -29.10
N GLN A 9 -60.22 -0.45 -29.50
CA GLN A 9 -59.24 0.56 -29.04
C GLN A 9 -59.97 1.89 -28.79
N LEU A 10 -60.60 2.00 -27.61
CA LEU A 10 -61.15 3.24 -27.09
C LEU A 10 -60.92 3.25 -25.57
N HIS A 11 -59.94 4.04 -25.12
CA HIS A 11 -60.04 4.93 -23.95
C HIS A 11 -58.66 5.53 -23.62
N PHE A 12 -58.40 6.75 -24.11
CA PHE A 12 -58.10 7.95 -23.30
C PHE A 12 -57.40 9.03 -24.14
N LEU A 13 -58.22 9.80 -24.87
CA LEU A 13 -57.92 11.21 -25.17
C LEU A 13 -58.60 12.05 -24.08
N ARG A 14 -57.81 12.75 -23.25
CA ARG A 14 -58.22 14.03 -22.67
C ARG A 14 -57.01 14.80 -22.16
N ASN A 15 -56.93 16.06 -22.59
CA ASN A 15 -56.01 17.14 -22.21
C ASN A 15 -54.79 17.37 -23.10
N THR A 16 -55.02 17.65 -24.37
CA THR A 16 -54.20 18.60 -25.14
C THR A 16 -55.00 19.90 -25.31
N THR A 17 -54.60 20.92 -24.55
CA THR A 17 -54.99 22.31 -24.77
C THR A 17 -54.43 22.80 -26.13
N PRO A 18 -55.14 23.70 -26.83
CA PRO A 18 -54.80 24.08 -28.20
C PRO A 18 -53.56 24.97 -28.22
N TYR A 19 -52.47 24.50 -28.85
CA TYR A 19 -51.41 25.40 -29.29
C TYR A 19 -51.94 26.18 -30.49
N ILE A 20 -52.38 27.40 -30.22
CA ILE A 20 -52.67 28.43 -31.21
C ILE A 20 -51.41 28.62 -32.07
N PHE A 21 -51.48 28.21 -33.33
CA PHE A 21 -50.60 28.74 -34.37
C PHE A 21 -50.99 30.20 -34.58
N ARG A 22 -50.36 31.12 -33.84
CA ARG A 22 -50.30 32.51 -34.28
C ARG A 22 -49.29 32.57 -35.41
N SER A 23 -49.79 32.82 -36.62
CA SER A 23 -48.99 33.36 -37.72
C SER A 23 -48.28 34.61 -37.21
N PHE A 24 -46.96 34.53 -37.04
CA PHE A 24 -46.15 35.71 -36.80
C PHE A 24 -45.61 36.19 -38.14
N SER A 25 -46.12 37.35 -38.54
CA SER A 25 -45.67 38.16 -39.65
C SER A 25 -44.16 38.37 -39.65
N ALA A 26 -43.56 38.37 -40.84
CA ALA A 26 -42.13 38.49 -41.11
C ALA A 26 -41.52 39.87 -40.81
N SER A 27 -42.10 40.67 -39.90
CA SER A 27 -41.65 42.04 -39.64
C SER A 27 -40.68 42.20 -38.45
N ASN A 28 -40.35 41.14 -37.71
CA ASN A 28 -39.53 41.25 -36.48
C ASN A 28 -38.07 40.74 -36.60
N GLN A 29 -37.61 40.38 -37.80
CA GLN A 29 -36.21 39.98 -38.02
C GLN A 29 -35.20 41.14 -37.88
N HIS A 30 -35.66 42.39 -37.77
CA HIS A 30 -34.82 43.59 -37.68
C HIS A 30 -34.96 44.39 -36.38
N SER A 31 -35.40 43.75 -35.29
CA SER A 31 -35.36 44.40 -33.97
C SER A 31 -33.91 44.63 -33.51
N PHE A 32 -33.60 45.85 -33.04
CA PHE A 32 -32.30 46.18 -32.47
C PHE A 32 -31.89 45.16 -31.40
N THR A 33 -32.83 44.73 -30.55
CA THR A 33 -32.60 43.73 -29.52
C THR A 33 -32.22 42.37 -30.10
N VAL A 34 -32.87 41.92 -31.19
CA VAL A 34 -32.52 40.65 -31.87
C VAL A 34 -31.11 40.70 -32.43
N SER A 35 -30.78 41.79 -33.14
CA SER A 35 -29.45 42.01 -33.72
C SER A 35 -28.37 42.05 -32.64
N TYR A 36 -28.63 42.73 -31.53
CA TYR A 36 -27.72 42.79 -30.39
C TYR A 36 -27.51 41.42 -29.73
N LEU A 37 -28.57 40.62 -29.56
CA LEU A 37 -28.47 39.29 -28.95
C LEU A 37 -27.67 38.31 -29.82
N VAL A 38 -27.75 38.42 -31.14
CA VAL A 38 -26.92 37.62 -32.07
C VAL A 38 -25.47 38.10 -32.02
N ASN A 39 -25.23 39.39 -32.27
CA ASN A 39 -23.88 39.92 -32.48
C ASN A 39 -23.07 40.03 -31.18
N SER A 40 -23.68 40.52 -30.10
CA SER A 40 -22.98 40.82 -28.84
C SER A 40 -23.04 39.68 -27.82
N CYS A 41 -24.09 38.84 -27.86
CA CYS A 41 -24.29 37.72 -26.94
C CYS A 41 -24.06 36.33 -27.57
N GLY A 42 -23.90 36.24 -28.90
CA GLY A 42 -23.60 35.00 -29.61
C GLY A 42 -24.75 33.98 -29.66
N LEU A 43 -26.01 34.44 -29.60
CA LEU A 43 -27.19 33.57 -29.71
C LEU A 43 -27.44 33.20 -31.19
N SER A 44 -28.01 32.00 -31.43
CA SER A 44 -28.54 31.69 -32.76
C SER A 44 -29.73 32.61 -33.09
N PRO A 45 -30.00 32.91 -34.38
CA PRO A 45 -31.13 33.74 -34.76
C PRO A 45 -32.47 33.31 -34.14
N GLU A 46 -32.75 32.00 -34.08
CA GLU A 46 -33.99 31.46 -33.50
C GLU A 46 -34.06 31.68 -31.99
N THR A 47 -32.93 31.49 -31.30
CA THR A 47 -32.82 31.69 -29.85
C THR A 47 -32.89 33.18 -29.49
N ALA A 48 -32.32 34.05 -30.32
CA ALA A 48 -32.36 35.50 -30.16
C ALA A 48 -33.78 36.06 -30.31
N ILE A 49 -34.56 35.58 -31.30
CA ILE A 49 -35.97 35.94 -31.47
C ILE A 49 -36.82 35.47 -30.27
N SER A 50 -36.58 34.26 -29.77
CA SER A 50 -37.26 33.76 -28.56
C SER A 50 -36.91 34.58 -27.31
N ALA A 51 -35.65 34.96 -27.16
CA ALA A 51 -35.17 35.77 -26.04
C ALA A 51 -35.66 37.22 -26.11
N SER A 52 -35.75 37.84 -27.30
CA SER A 52 -36.30 39.19 -27.48
C SER A 52 -37.80 39.27 -27.17
N GLY A 53 -38.52 38.15 -27.15
CA GLY A 53 -39.88 38.11 -26.62
C GLY A 53 -39.96 38.38 -25.10
N LYS A 54 -38.85 38.28 -24.37
CA LYS A 54 -38.77 38.48 -22.90
C LYS A 54 -38.08 39.77 -22.48
N ILE A 55 -37.39 40.43 -23.41
CA ILE A 55 -36.63 41.66 -23.18
C ILE A 55 -36.68 42.54 -24.42
N ARG A 56 -36.78 43.86 -24.22
CA ARG A 56 -36.69 44.85 -25.29
C ARG A 56 -35.89 46.04 -24.81
N PHE A 57 -34.94 46.49 -25.61
CA PHE A 57 -34.16 47.69 -25.39
C PHE A 57 -33.61 48.21 -26.73
N GLU A 58 -33.34 49.51 -26.80
CA GLU A 58 -32.82 50.20 -27.98
C GLU A 58 -31.44 50.81 -27.74
N ASN A 59 -30.99 50.82 -26.48
CA ASN A 59 -29.70 51.37 -26.07
C ASN A 59 -28.80 50.26 -25.50
N PRO A 60 -27.58 50.07 -26.03
CA PRO A 60 -26.68 49.00 -25.60
C PRO A 60 -25.93 49.32 -24.30
N LYS A 61 -25.89 50.57 -23.81
CA LYS A 61 -25.06 50.99 -22.66
C LYS A 61 -25.24 50.09 -21.42
N ASN A 62 -26.48 49.81 -21.01
CA ASN A 62 -26.74 48.97 -19.83
C ASN A 62 -26.42 47.49 -20.08
N PRO A 63 -26.92 46.85 -21.16
CA PRO A 63 -26.49 45.51 -21.56
C PRO A 63 -24.97 45.33 -21.66
N ASP A 64 -24.25 46.30 -22.25
CA ASP A 64 -22.79 46.26 -22.37
C ASP A 64 -22.11 46.29 -21.00
N SER A 65 -22.63 47.12 -20.08
CA SER A 65 -22.13 47.20 -18.70
C SER A 65 -22.35 45.88 -17.94
N VAL A 66 -23.52 45.24 -18.14
CA VAL A 66 -23.80 43.90 -17.59
C VAL A 66 -22.87 42.84 -18.19
N LEU A 67 -22.64 42.85 -19.50
CA LEU A 67 -21.72 41.91 -20.16
C LEU A 67 -20.27 42.13 -19.71
N ALA A 68 -19.84 43.38 -19.53
CA ALA A 68 -18.51 43.72 -19.03
C ALA A 68 -18.31 43.19 -17.61
N LEU A 69 -19.28 43.37 -16.70
CA LEU A 69 -19.22 42.79 -15.36
C LEU A 69 -19.15 41.26 -15.37
N LEU A 70 -19.92 40.60 -16.25
CA LEU A 70 -19.86 39.14 -16.40
C LEU A 70 -18.49 38.68 -16.92
N ARG A 71 -17.91 39.38 -17.90
CA ARG A 71 -16.55 39.09 -18.41
C ARG A 71 -15.50 39.29 -17.32
N ASN A 72 -15.56 40.39 -16.58
CA ASN A 72 -14.68 40.68 -15.43
C ASN A 72 -14.83 39.67 -14.29
N SER A 73 -15.95 38.97 -14.21
CA SER A 73 -16.18 37.87 -13.27
C SER A 73 -15.65 36.52 -13.75
N GLY A 74 -15.06 36.43 -14.96
CA GLY A 74 -14.49 35.21 -15.54
C GLY A 74 -15.39 34.50 -16.56
N CYS A 75 -16.53 35.10 -16.97
CA CYS A 75 -17.40 34.50 -17.99
C CYS A 75 -16.83 34.66 -19.40
N THR A 76 -16.70 33.55 -20.12
CA THR A 76 -16.39 33.52 -21.56
C THR A 76 -17.65 33.81 -22.38
N ASN A 77 -17.48 34.06 -23.68
CA ASN A 77 -18.62 34.25 -24.58
C ASN A 77 -19.58 33.03 -24.57
N THR A 78 -19.08 31.80 -24.50
CA THR A 78 -19.92 30.60 -24.40
C THR A 78 -20.73 30.53 -23.10
N HIS A 79 -20.18 31.03 -21.99
CA HIS A 79 -20.90 31.16 -20.73
C HIS A 79 -22.00 32.22 -20.85
N ILE A 80 -21.67 33.39 -21.41
CA ILE A 80 -22.60 34.50 -21.63
C ILE A 80 -23.77 34.05 -22.51
N THR A 81 -23.52 33.38 -23.63
CA THR A 81 -24.58 32.83 -24.50
C THR A 81 -25.53 31.93 -23.72
N LYS A 82 -25.01 31.02 -22.89
CA LYS A 82 -25.84 30.14 -22.04
C LYS A 82 -26.63 30.90 -20.97
N ILE A 83 -26.03 31.92 -20.37
CA ILE A 83 -26.68 32.77 -19.35
C ILE A 83 -27.83 33.54 -19.97
N VAL A 84 -27.56 34.27 -21.05
CA VAL A 84 -28.54 35.13 -21.73
C VAL A 84 -29.65 34.29 -22.36
N THR A 85 -29.35 33.11 -22.90
CA THR A 85 -30.38 32.18 -23.42
C THR A 85 -31.39 31.77 -22.33
N LYS A 86 -30.91 31.46 -21.12
CA LYS A 86 -31.76 31.01 -20.00
C LYS A 86 -32.37 32.17 -19.19
N LEU A 87 -31.70 33.32 -19.16
CA LEU A 87 -32.09 34.51 -18.39
C LEU A 87 -31.86 35.80 -19.20
N PRO A 88 -32.66 36.07 -20.24
CA PRO A 88 -32.49 37.28 -21.06
C PRO A 88 -32.64 38.57 -20.26
N SER A 89 -33.56 38.57 -19.28
CA SER A 89 -33.86 39.72 -18.41
C SER A 89 -32.68 40.23 -17.59
N LEU A 90 -31.57 39.48 -17.49
CA LEU A 90 -30.36 39.93 -16.81
C LEU A 90 -29.75 41.17 -17.47
N LEU A 91 -29.90 41.33 -18.79
CA LEU A 91 -29.35 42.45 -19.56
C LEU A 91 -29.99 43.81 -19.21
N LEU A 92 -31.16 43.79 -18.55
CA LEU A 92 -31.89 44.99 -18.13
C LEU A 92 -31.67 45.33 -16.64
N VAL A 93 -30.91 44.51 -15.92
CA VAL A 93 -30.64 44.72 -14.49
C VAL A 93 -29.61 45.83 -14.30
N ASN A 94 -29.75 46.62 -13.23
CA ASN A 94 -28.76 47.63 -12.88
C ASN A 94 -27.42 46.94 -12.50
N PRO A 95 -26.32 47.19 -13.24
CA PRO A 95 -25.05 46.49 -13.06
C PRO A 95 -24.46 46.73 -11.66
N GLU A 96 -24.42 47.99 -11.22
CA GLU A 96 -23.80 48.41 -9.95
C GLU A 96 -24.64 48.04 -8.72
N LYS A 97 -25.95 48.31 -8.74
CA LYS A 97 -26.80 48.15 -7.54
C LYS A 97 -27.30 46.72 -7.33
N THR A 98 -27.35 45.91 -8.38
CA THR A 98 -28.04 44.60 -8.31
C THR A 98 -27.14 43.42 -8.67
N LEU A 99 -26.31 43.54 -9.70
CA LEU A 99 -25.49 42.43 -10.18
C LEU A 99 -24.15 42.37 -9.45
N LEU A 100 -23.45 43.50 -9.34
CA LEU A 100 -22.13 43.60 -8.70
C LEU A 100 -22.12 43.05 -7.26
N PRO A 101 -23.04 43.41 -6.34
CA PRO A 101 -23.02 42.89 -4.97
C PRO A 101 -23.20 41.37 -4.89
N LYS A 102 -23.94 40.78 -5.85
CA LYS A 102 -24.12 39.33 -5.93
C LYS A 102 -22.84 38.65 -6.43
N LEU A 103 -22.16 39.23 -7.42
CA LEU A 103 -20.89 38.71 -7.91
C LEU A 103 -19.79 38.82 -6.86
N GLU A 104 -19.74 39.92 -6.10
CA GLU A 104 -18.82 40.10 -4.97
C GLU A 104 -19.08 39.11 -3.85
N PHE A 105 -20.35 38.86 -3.49
CA PHE A 105 -20.71 37.83 -2.53
C PHE A 105 -20.28 36.42 -2.95
N PHE A 106 -20.41 36.07 -4.23
CA PHE A 106 -19.89 34.78 -4.70
C PHE A 106 -18.36 34.76 -4.74
N ARG A 107 -17.70 35.90 -4.98
CA ARG A 107 -16.24 36.04 -4.94
C ARG A 107 -15.70 35.94 -3.50
N SER A 108 -16.44 36.43 -2.50
CA SER A 108 -16.09 36.27 -1.08
C SER A 108 -16.23 34.83 -0.56
N MET A 109 -16.65 33.89 -1.41
CA MET A 109 -16.64 32.44 -1.13
C MET A 109 -15.37 31.74 -1.64
N ASP A 110 -14.31 32.47 -2.01
CA ASP A 110 -13.06 31.94 -2.59
C ASP A 110 -13.26 31.14 -3.89
N LEU A 111 -14.32 31.44 -4.65
CA LEU A 111 -14.54 30.82 -5.96
C LEU A 111 -13.63 31.45 -7.00
N SER A 112 -12.98 30.62 -7.83
CA SER A 112 -12.27 31.12 -9.01
C SER A 112 -13.27 31.73 -10.01
N GLY A 113 -12.82 32.68 -10.84
CA GLY A 113 -13.65 33.26 -11.90
C GLY A 113 -14.20 32.21 -12.88
N ALA A 114 -13.43 31.15 -13.15
CA ALA A 114 -13.86 30.03 -13.99
C ALA A 114 -14.97 29.19 -13.32
N ASP A 115 -14.85 28.94 -12.00
CA ASP A 115 -15.89 28.24 -11.24
C ASP A 115 -17.18 29.05 -11.22
N LEU A 116 -17.09 30.35 -10.92
CA LEU A 116 -18.23 31.27 -10.94
C LEU A 116 -18.92 31.28 -12.31
N ALA A 117 -18.16 31.38 -13.40
CA ALA A 117 -18.71 31.35 -14.75
C ALA A 117 -19.41 30.02 -15.10
N SER A 118 -18.84 28.88 -14.68
CA SER A 118 -19.46 27.56 -14.83
C SER A 118 -20.76 27.43 -14.02
N ILE A 119 -20.78 27.96 -12.79
CA ILE A 119 -21.96 28.01 -11.92
C ILE A 119 -23.08 28.82 -12.58
N LEU A 120 -22.77 30.06 -12.96
CA LEU A 120 -23.74 31.01 -13.50
C LEU A 120 -24.31 30.54 -14.84
N SER A 121 -23.49 30.01 -15.75
CA SER A 121 -23.95 29.46 -17.04
C SER A 121 -24.79 28.18 -16.91
N SER A 122 -24.52 27.37 -15.89
CA SER A 122 -25.33 26.18 -15.59
C SER A 122 -26.71 26.56 -15.04
N ARG A 123 -26.78 27.49 -14.07
CA ARG A 123 -28.02 27.93 -13.42
C ARG A 123 -28.06 29.45 -13.16
N PRO A 124 -28.40 30.27 -14.17
CA PRO A 124 -28.44 31.73 -14.03
C PRO A 124 -29.53 32.25 -13.08
N SER A 125 -30.58 31.44 -12.82
CA SER A 125 -31.71 31.83 -11.98
C SER A 125 -31.34 32.17 -10.53
N ILE A 126 -30.18 31.74 -10.05
CA ILE A 126 -29.65 32.13 -8.74
C ILE A 126 -29.48 33.66 -8.62
N LEU A 127 -29.19 34.35 -9.72
CA LEU A 127 -29.06 35.81 -9.77
C LEU A 127 -30.39 36.55 -9.62
N ARG A 128 -31.55 35.87 -9.74
CA ARG A 128 -32.85 36.47 -9.42
C ARG A 128 -33.14 36.52 -7.91
N LYS A 129 -32.42 35.74 -7.11
CA LYS A 129 -32.70 35.62 -5.67
C LYS A 129 -32.17 36.85 -4.93
N SER A 130 -32.86 37.24 -3.85
CA SER A 130 -32.45 38.35 -2.99
C SER A 130 -31.13 37.99 -2.29
N LEU A 131 -30.14 38.87 -2.39
CA LEU A 131 -28.85 38.68 -1.74
C LEU A 131 -29.01 38.67 -0.21
N LYS A 132 -29.66 39.72 0.32
CA LYS A 132 -29.86 39.94 1.76
C LYS A 132 -30.81 38.91 2.39
N ASN A 133 -31.93 38.60 1.73
CA ASN A 133 -33.00 37.83 2.36
C ASN A 133 -32.92 36.32 2.06
N VAL A 134 -32.16 35.89 1.04
CA VAL A 134 -32.13 34.49 0.61
C VAL A 134 -30.71 33.93 0.54
N LEU A 135 -29.78 34.58 -0.17
CA LEU A 135 -28.47 34.00 -0.41
C LEU A 135 -27.55 34.04 0.82
N ILE A 136 -27.45 35.18 1.51
CA ILE A 136 -26.61 35.34 2.71
C ILE A 136 -27.10 34.43 3.86
N PRO A 137 -28.40 34.42 4.25
CA PRO A 137 -28.88 33.57 5.34
C PRO A 137 -28.65 32.07 5.07
N LYS A 138 -28.91 31.61 3.84
CA LYS A 138 -28.69 30.21 3.44
C LYS A 138 -27.22 29.83 3.48
N TYR A 139 -26.34 30.72 3.05
CA TYR A 139 -24.90 30.52 3.13
C TYR A 139 -24.40 30.47 4.58
N ASN A 140 -24.86 31.39 5.45
CA ASN A 140 -24.49 31.40 6.87
C ASN A 140 -24.95 30.14 7.59
N PHE A 141 -26.15 29.63 7.27
CA PHE A 141 -26.63 28.35 7.78
C PHE A 141 -25.76 27.17 7.30
N LEU A 142 -25.33 27.14 6.05
CA LEU A 142 -24.41 26.11 5.56
C LEU A 142 -23.03 26.20 6.25
N LYS A 143 -22.58 27.42 6.55
CA LYS A 143 -21.33 27.66 7.28
C LYS A 143 -21.38 27.21 8.73
N SER A 144 -22.49 27.41 9.43
CA SER A 144 -22.65 26.91 10.80
C SER A 144 -22.61 25.37 10.89
N LEU A 145 -22.80 24.67 9.77
CA LEU A 145 -22.67 23.21 9.64
C LEU A 145 -21.27 22.75 9.19
N ASN A 146 -20.27 23.64 9.20
CA ASN A 146 -18.89 23.38 8.80
C ASN A 146 -18.76 22.88 7.34
N ILE A 147 -19.66 23.30 6.45
CA ILE A 147 -19.64 22.97 5.02
C ILE A 147 -18.63 23.87 4.30
N SER A 148 -17.83 23.29 3.40
CA SER A 148 -16.86 24.02 2.59
C SER A 148 -17.54 25.03 1.66
N ASN A 149 -16.85 26.09 1.25
CA ASN A 149 -17.40 27.05 0.27
C ASN A 149 -17.85 26.34 -1.01
N GLU A 150 -17.03 25.41 -1.50
CA GLU A 150 -17.31 24.64 -2.70
C GLU A 150 -18.59 23.78 -2.56
N ASP A 151 -18.76 23.09 -1.42
CA ASP A 151 -19.94 22.27 -1.16
C ASP A 151 -21.18 23.12 -0.85
N ALA A 152 -21.04 24.26 -0.17
CA ALA A 152 -22.12 25.20 0.05
C ALA A 152 -22.66 25.71 -1.30
N VAL A 153 -21.77 26.01 -2.23
CA VAL A 153 -22.13 26.40 -3.60
C VAL A 153 -22.80 25.25 -4.37
N LYS A 154 -22.34 24.00 -4.22
CA LYS A 154 -23.03 22.82 -4.79
C LYS A 154 -24.44 22.62 -4.21
N VAL A 155 -24.64 22.94 -2.93
CA VAL A 155 -25.96 22.88 -2.28
C VAL A 155 -26.86 24.01 -2.76
N LEU A 156 -26.35 25.24 -2.80
CA LEU A 156 -27.05 26.42 -3.32
C LEU A 156 -27.41 26.28 -4.81
N LYS A 157 -26.64 25.50 -5.57
CA LYS A 157 -27.00 25.11 -6.95
C LYS A 157 -28.30 24.31 -7.01
N ARG A 158 -28.67 23.51 -6.02
CA ARG A 158 -29.81 22.57 -6.11
C ARG A 158 -31.14 23.31 -6.02
N SER A 159 -32.06 22.99 -6.95
CA SER A 159 -33.35 23.68 -7.13
C SER A 159 -34.23 23.70 -5.86
N SER A 160 -34.17 22.64 -5.05
CA SER A 160 -34.92 22.52 -3.79
C SER A 160 -34.50 23.53 -2.71
N TRP A 161 -33.19 23.84 -2.62
CA TRP A 161 -32.66 24.80 -1.66
C TRP A 161 -32.97 26.25 -2.01
N SER A 162 -33.18 26.55 -3.29
CA SER A 162 -33.38 27.93 -3.76
C SER A 162 -34.83 28.44 -3.70
N SER A 163 -35.82 27.55 -3.49
CA SER A 163 -37.25 27.85 -3.72
C SER A 163 -38.15 27.72 -2.49
N SER A 164 -37.72 27.02 -1.44
CA SER A 164 -38.48 26.86 -0.18
C SER A 164 -37.98 27.83 0.89
N GLY A 165 -38.92 28.45 1.62
CA GLY A 165 -38.65 29.34 2.77
C GLY A 165 -38.61 28.62 4.13
N ASN A 166 -38.99 27.33 4.18
CA ASN A 166 -39.05 26.53 5.42
C ASN A 166 -38.03 25.38 5.47
N LEU A 167 -37.20 25.22 4.42
CA LEU A 167 -36.29 24.08 4.30
C LEU A 167 -35.19 24.10 5.36
N GLU A 168 -34.71 25.28 5.76
CA GLU A 168 -33.70 25.45 6.81
C GLU A 168 -34.21 24.94 8.15
N ARG A 169 -35.47 25.21 8.49
CA ARG A 169 -36.11 24.74 9.72
C ARG A 169 -36.25 23.22 9.72
N THR A 170 -36.69 22.63 8.61
CA THR A 170 -36.80 21.17 8.46
C THR A 170 -35.43 20.49 8.52
N ILE A 171 -34.43 21.03 7.83
CA ILE A 171 -33.07 20.49 7.85
C ILE A 171 -32.46 20.63 9.25
N ALA A 172 -32.66 21.76 9.93
CA ALA A 172 -32.17 21.95 11.30
C ALA A 172 -32.79 20.92 12.27
N ALA A 173 -34.11 20.68 12.17
CA ALA A 173 -34.78 19.65 12.95
C ALA A 173 -34.24 18.24 12.65
N ASN A 174 -34.02 17.91 11.39
CA ASN A 174 -33.48 16.60 11.00
C ASN A 174 -32.01 16.43 11.42
N ILE A 175 -31.23 17.51 11.41
CA ILE A 175 -29.86 17.53 11.94
C ILE A 175 -29.85 17.31 13.44
N ALA A 176 -30.81 17.87 14.18
CA ALA A 176 -30.93 17.65 15.62
C ALA A 176 -31.14 16.16 15.93
N VAL A 177 -32.05 15.49 15.20
CA VAL A 177 -32.27 14.03 15.31
C VAL A 177 -30.97 13.26 15.06
N LEU A 178 -30.20 13.61 14.02
CA LEU A 178 -28.93 12.93 13.73
C LEU A 178 -27.86 13.18 14.80
N ARG A 179 -27.82 14.37 15.41
CA ARG A 179 -26.89 14.71 16.49
C ARG A 179 -27.22 13.95 17.77
N GLU A 180 -28.51 13.82 18.09
CA GLU A 180 -29.01 13.11 19.26
C GLU A 180 -28.57 11.64 19.25
N ILE A 181 -28.64 10.97 18.09
CA ILE A 181 -28.16 9.60 17.92
C ILE A 181 -26.63 9.49 17.68
N GLY A 182 -25.89 10.59 17.87
CA GLY A 182 -24.43 10.62 17.83
C GLY A 182 -23.77 10.64 16.44
N VAL A 183 -24.50 10.95 15.36
CA VAL A 183 -23.89 11.02 14.01
C VAL A 183 -22.84 12.13 13.97
N PRO A 184 -21.59 11.84 13.55
CA PRO A 184 -20.53 12.83 13.47
C PRO A 184 -20.90 14.04 12.59
N ILE A 185 -20.47 15.24 13.00
CA ILE A 185 -20.71 16.47 12.23
C ILE A 185 -20.22 16.32 10.78
N SER A 186 -19.07 15.67 10.55
CA SER A 186 -18.55 15.43 9.20
C SER A 186 -19.47 14.56 8.32
N HIS A 187 -20.20 13.61 8.92
CA HIS A 187 -21.19 12.78 8.25
C HIS A 187 -22.46 13.58 7.94
N ILE A 188 -22.90 14.44 8.87
CA ILE A 188 -24.03 15.36 8.67
C ILE A 188 -23.71 16.35 7.55
N SER A 189 -22.53 16.98 7.57
CA SER A 189 -22.08 17.89 6.50
C SER A 189 -22.07 17.18 5.15
N PHE A 190 -21.62 15.92 5.09
CA PHE A 190 -21.66 15.12 3.87
C PHE A 190 -23.09 14.85 3.39
N LEU A 191 -23.99 14.49 4.31
CA LEU A 191 -25.40 14.22 4.00
C LEU A 191 -26.10 15.47 3.44
N VAL A 192 -25.90 16.63 4.08
CA VAL A 192 -26.44 17.92 3.63
C VAL A 192 -25.84 18.33 2.29
N ALA A 193 -24.52 18.17 2.11
CA ALA A 193 -23.83 18.51 0.88
C ALA A 193 -24.26 17.63 -0.31
N ARG A 194 -24.64 16.36 -0.08
CA ARG A 194 -24.76 15.36 -1.16
C ARG A 194 -26.16 14.82 -1.40
N TYR A 195 -27.03 14.78 -0.40
CA TYR A 195 -28.30 14.07 -0.49
C TYR A 195 -29.51 14.97 -0.26
N HIS A 196 -30.57 14.74 -1.04
CA HIS A 196 -31.83 15.47 -0.92
C HIS A 196 -32.71 14.95 0.22
N SER A 197 -32.43 13.74 0.73
CA SER A 197 -33.22 13.08 1.78
C SER A 197 -33.25 13.84 3.10
N ILE A 198 -32.24 14.68 3.38
CA ILE A 198 -32.21 15.53 4.58
C ILE A 198 -33.32 16.58 4.60
N GLY A 199 -33.93 16.88 3.44
CA GLY A 199 -35.06 17.80 3.32
C GLY A 199 -36.44 17.14 3.47
N GLN A 200 -36.52 15.86 3.86
CA GLN A 200 -37.79 15.20 4.15
C GLN A 200 -38.47 15.80 5.40
N ARG A 201 -39.80 15.65 5.48
CA ARG A 201 -40.59 16.04 6.65
C ARG A 201 -40.02 15.36 7.91
N SER A 202 -39.87 16.13 8.98
CA SER A 202 -39.02 15.73 10.11
C SER A 202 -39.51 14.53 10.89
N ASP A 203 -40.82 14.34 10.98
CA ASP A 203 -41.46 13.14 11.51
C ASP A 203 -41.04 11.89 10.72
N LYS A 204 -41.16 11.93 9.39
CA LYS A 204 -40.83 10.78 8.53
C LYS A 204 -39.33 10.51 8.48
N PHE A 205 -38.52 11.58 8.52
CA PHE A 205 -37.07 11.44 8.59
C PHE A 205 -36.64 10.79 9.91
N SER A 206 -37.24 11.19 11.04
CA SER A 206 -36.97 10.59 12.35
C SER A 206 -37.36 9.11 12.41
N GLU A 207 -38.53 8.75 11.87
CA GLU A 207 -38.97 7.36 11.75
C GLU A 207 -37.97 6.52 10.94
N ASN A 208 -37.55 7.01 9.77
CA ASN A 208 -36.54 6.33 8.94
C ASN A 208 -35.19 6.19 9.65
N VAL A 209 -34.77 7.20 10.40
CA VAL A 209 -33.54 7.16 11.21
C VAL A 209 -33.64 6.06 12.27
N LYS A 210 -34.74 6.03 13.03
CA LYS A 210 -34.99 5.00 14.06
C LYS A 210 -34.96 3.60 13.46
N THR A 211 -35.70 3.36 12.38
CA THR A 211 -35.74 2.04 11.72
C THR A 211 -34.36 1.60 11.23
N VAL A 212 -33.57 2.51 10.65
CA VAL A 212 -32.21 2.18 10.18
C VAL A 212 -31.28 1.86 11.37
N VAL A 213 -31.44 2.53 12.51
CA VAL A 213 -30.72 2.20 13.75
C VAL A 213 -31.13 0.82 14.28
N GLU A 214 -32.43 0.53 14.35
CA GLU A 214 -32.98 -0.77 14.77
C GLU A 214 -32.52 -1.92 13.86
N MET A 215 -32.33 -1.64 12.56
CA MET A 215 -31.71 -2.57 11.61
C MET A 215 -30.24 -2.85 11.90
N GLY A 216 -29.63 -2.28 12.95
CA GLY A 216 -28.27 -2.57 13.41
C GLY A 216 -27.18 -1.75 12.71
N PHE A 217 -27.55 -0.66 12.03
CA PHE A 217 -26.55 0.25 11.46
C PHE A 217 -26.00 1.19 12.55
N ASN A 218 -24.68 1.18 12.72
CA ASN A 218 -24.00 2.07 13.65
C ASN A 218 -23.98 3.52 13.12
N PRO A 219 -24.60 4.50 13.81
CA PRO A 219 -24.63 5.93 13.40
C PRO A 219 -23.25 6.57 13.19
N LEU A 220 -22.22 6.04 13.84
CA LEU A 220 -20.83 6.49 13.74
C LEU A 220 -20.13 6.02 12.45
N LYS A 221 -20.71 5.07 11.71
CA LYS A 221 -20.14 4.53 10.47
C LYS A 221 -20.79 5.16 9.24
N PHE A 222 -20.00 5.38 8.20
CA PHE A 222 -20.50 5.96 6.94
C PHE A 222 -21.55 5.07 6.24
N THR A 223 -21.53 3.75 6.49
CA THR A 223 -22.54 2.81 5.99
C THR A 223 -23.95 3.14 6.47
N PHE A 224 -24.09 3.74 7.66
CA PHE A 224 -25.37 4.25 8.16
C PHE A 224 -25.94 5.33 7.23
N LEU A 225 -25.13 6.28 6.75
CA LEU A 225 -25.60 7.31 5.82
C LEU A 225 -26.07 6.71 4.49
N ASN A 226 -25.34 5.73 3.95
CA ASN A 226 -25.72 5.06 2.71
C ASN A 226 -27.02 4.25 2.89
N ALA A 227 -27.19 3.60 4.04
CA ALA A 227 -28.42 2.89 4.38
C ALA A 227 -29.59 3.85 4.54
N LEU A 228 -29.42 4.89 5.35
CA LEU A 228 -30.42 5.95 5.55
C LEU A 228 -30.82 6.59 4.23
N GLN A 229 -29.85 6.91 3.37
CA GLN A 229 -30.14 7.43 2.04
C GLN A 229 -30.93 6.43 1.18
N SER A 230 -30.51 5.16 1.14
CA SER A 230 -31.21 4.12 0.38
C SER A 230 -32.65 3.96 0.87
N PHE A 231 -32.82 4.00 2.18
CA PHE A 231 -34.10 3.85 2.85
C PHE A 231 -35.03 5.04 2.58
N CYS A 232 -34.52 6.26 2.73
CA CYS A 232 -35.26 7.50 2.47
C CYS A 232 -35.69 7.68 1.00
N GLN A 233 -35.01 7.02 0.06
CA GLN A 233 -35.30 7.15 -1.38
C GLN A 233 -36.36 6.17 -1.90
N MET A 234 -36.78 5.19 -1.09
CA MET A 234 -37.76 4.18 -1.47
C MET A 234 -39.00 4.28 -0.60
N THR A 235 -40.18 4.05 -1.21
CA THR A 235 -41.42 3.90 -0.44
C THR A 235 -41.39 2.58 0.33
N GLU A 236 -42.23 2.46 1.35
CA GLU A 236 -42.37 1.23 2.12
C GLU A 236 -42.82 0.05 1.25
N SER A 237 -43.80 0.28 0.37
CA SER A 237 -44.25 -0.70 -0.62
C SER A 237 -43.10 -1.19 -1.52
N THR A 238 -42.26 -0.28 -2.05
CA THR A 238 -41.09 -0.68 -2.86
C THR A 238 -40.06 -1.46 -2.05
N ARG A 239 -39.86 -1.12 -0.76
CA ARG A 239 -38.97 -1.89 0.11
C ARG A 239 -39.51 -3.32 0.28
N GLN A 240 -40.79 -3.46 0.59
CA GLN A 240 -41.43 -4.76 0.77
C GLN A 240 -41.36 -5.64 -0.49
N GLN A 241 -41.68 -5.07 -1.66
CA GLN A 241 -41.54 -5.76 -2.95
C GLN A 241 -40.12 -6.28 -3.18
N LYS A 242 -39.10 -5.50 -2.83
CA LYS A 242 -37.70 -5.94 -2.94
C LYS A 242 -37.35 -7.06 -1.95
N MET A 243 -37.85 -7.00 -0.72
CA MET A 243 -37.66 -8.08 0.25
C MET A 243 -38.30 -9.38 -0.27
N GLU A 244 -39.52 -9.31 -0.80
CA GLU A 244 -40.23 -10.45 -1.40
C GLU A 244 -39.50 -11.03 -2.62
N MET A 245 -38.95 -10.17 -3.48
CA MET A 245 -38.12 -10.61 -4.59
C MET A 245 -36.89 -11.40 -4.10
N TYR A 246 -36.17 -10.90 -3.10
CA TYR A 246 -35.00 -11.62 -2.56
C TYR A 246 -35.41 -12.93 -1.87
N ARG A 247 -36.55 -12.95 -1.15
CA ARG A 247 -37.14 -14.18 -0.60
C ARG A 247 -37.47 -15.19 -1.70
N GLY A 248 -38.01 -14.74 -2.84
CA GLY A 248 -38.27 -15.57 -4.02
C GLY A 248 -37.01 -16.22 -4.61
N TRP A 249 -35.83 -15.64 -4.39
CA TRP A 249 -34.53 -16.23 -4.75
C TRP A 249 -33.90 -17.09 -3.65
N GLY A 250 -34.65 -17.38 -2.58
CA GLY A 250 -34.24 -18.27 -1.49
C GLY A 250 -33.36 -17.61 -0.43
N TRP A 251 -33.39 -16.28 -0.29
CA TRP A 251 -32.70 -15.59 0.81
C TRP A 251 -33.60 -15.53 2.04
N SER A 252 -33.04 -15.79 3.22
CA SER A 252 -33.75 -15.55 4.49
C SER A 252 -33.80 -14.06 4.86
N GLU A 253 -34.68 -13.68 5.79
CA GLU A 253 -34.72 -12.30 6.32
C GLU A 253 -33.35 -11.85 6.85
N ASP A 254 -32.68 -12.71 7.63
CA ASP A 254 -31.37 -12.41 8.17
C ASP A 254 -30.31 -12.22 7.07
N GLU A 255 -30.40 -12.99 5.99
CA GLU A 255 -29.51 -12.88 4.84
C GLU A 255 -29.75 -11.61 4.04
N ILE A 256 -31.01 -11.21 3.87
CA ILE A 256 -31.38 -9.95 3.22
C ILE A 256 -30.91 -8.76 4.07
N LEU A 257 -31.12 -8.81 5.39
CA LEU A 257 -30.64 -7.78 6.31
C LEU A 257 -29.11 -7.74 6.34
N LEU A 258 -28.43 -8.88 6.31
CA LEU A 258 -26.98 -8.95 6.21
C LEU A 258 -26.46 -8.36 4.89
N ALA A 259 -27.13 -8.69 3.77
CA ALA A 259 -26.82 -8.13 2.47
C ALA A 259 -26.99 -6.60 2.46
N PHE A 260 -28.08 -6.11 3.04
CA PHE A 260 -28.35 -4.68 3.18
C PHE A 260 -27.34 -3.99 4.09
N ARG A 261 -26.98 -4.59 5.24
CA ARG A 261 -25.95 -4.07 6.16
C ARG A 261 -24.57 -3.93 5.51
N THR A 262 -24.21 -4.88 4.66
CA THR A 262 -22.90 -4.92 4.01
C THR A 262 -22.86 -4.10 2.72
N CYS A 263 -23.96 -4.02 1.98
CA CYS A 263 -24.07 -3.24 0.75
C CYS A 263 -25.48 -2.65 0.57
N PRO A 264 -25.80 -1.53 1.23
CA PRO A 264 -27.16 -0.96 1.17
C PRO A 264 -27.66 -0.65 -0.24
N GLN A 265 -26.73 -0.42 -1.17
CA GLN A 265 -27.03 -0.13 -2.57
C GLN A 265 -27.67 -1.31 -3.32
N CYS A 266 -27.55 -2.56 -2.83
CA CYS A 266 -28.22 -3.70 -3.47
C CYS A 266 -29.75 -3.52 -3.47
N MET A 267 -30.29 -2.82 -2.47
CA MET A 267 -31.71 -2.49 -2.41
C MET A 267 -32.10 -1.34 -3.35
N GLN A 268 -31.16 -0.59 -3.94
CA GLN A 268 -31.47 0.48 -4.90
C GLN A 268 -31.52 0.00 -6.35
N LEU A 269 -31.00 -1.20 -6.64
CA LEU A 269 -30.93 -1.74 -8.00
C LEU A 269 -32.32 -2.05 -8.56
N SER A 270 -32.48 -2.01 -9.88
CA SER A 270 -33.70 -2.47 -10.54
C SER A 270 -33.85 -3.97 -10.42
N GLU A 271 -35.09 -4.44 -10.30
CA GLU A 271 -35.42 -5.86 -10.17
C GLU A 271 -34.88 -6.66 -11.35
N ASN A 272 -35.05 -6.17 -12.58
CA ASN A 272 -34.49 -6.78 -13.79
C ASN A 272 -32.97 -7.02 -13.69
N LYS A 273 -32.22 -6.07 -13.12
CA LYS A 273 -30.77 -6.25 -12.94
C LYS A 273 -30.47 -7.29 -11.88
N VAL A 274 -31.18 -7.27 -10.74
CA VAL A 274 -31.00 -8.24 -9.65
C VAL A 274 -31.31 -9.65 -10.14
N THR A 275 -32.47 -9.86 -10.77
CA THR A 275 -32.92 -11.14 -11.35
C THR A 275 -31.92 -11.65 -12.38
N LYS A 276 -31.42 -10.81 -13.32
CA LYS A 276 -30.43 -11.21 -14.32
C LYS A 276 -29.12 -11.71 -13.68
N VAL A 277 -28.67 -11.08 -12.60
CA VAL A 277 -27.44 -11.48 -11.90
C VAL A 277 -27.66 -12.74 -11.05
N LEU A 278 -28.79 -12.83 -10.34
CA LEU A 278 -29.13 -13.98 -9.51
C LEU A 278 -29.38 -15.25 -10.34
N ASP A 279 -30.08 -15.15 -11.47
CA ASP A 279 -30.23 -16.26 -12.42
C ASP A 279 -28.88 -16.81 -12.86
N PHE A 280 -27.96 -15.92 -13.25
CA PHE A 280 -26.63 -16.34 -13.65
C PHE A 280 -25.86 -16.98 -12.49
N LEU A 281 -25.82 -16.36 -11.30
CA LEU A 281 -25.01 -16.86 -10.20
C LEU A 281 -25.56 -18.13 -9.57
N VAL A 282 -26.87 -18.19 -9.34
CA VAL A 282 -27.55 -19.30 -8.68
C VAL A 282 -27.81 -20.42 -9.69
N ASN A 283 -28.55 -20.15 -10.76
CA ASN A 283 -28.99 -21.20 -11.68
C ASN A 283 -27.87 -21.64 -12.63
N LYS A 284 -27.20 -20.70 -13.31
CA LYS A 284 -26.17 -21.04 -14.32
C LYS A 284 -24.83 -21.44 -13.71
N MET A 285 -24.41 -20.77 -12.64
CA MET A 285 -23.10 -21.01 -12.02
C MET A 285 -23.16 -21.94 -10.81
N GLY A 286 -24.35 -22.21 -10.25
CA GLY A 286 -24.57 -23.16 -9.18
C GLY A 286 -24.13 -22.67 -7.80
N TRP A 287 -24.05 -21.35 -7.58
CA TRP A 287 -23.77 -20.80 -6.26
C TRP A 287 -25.01 -20.87 -5.38
N GLN A 288 -24.83 -21.27 -4.11
CA GLN A 288 -25.93 -21.29 -3.15
C GLN A 288 -26.43 -19.85 -2.90
N PRO A 289 -27.75 -19.60 -2.82
CA PRO A 289 -28.31 -18.27 -2.57
C PRO A 289 -27.69 -17.58 -1.34
N ALA A 290 -27.55 -18.31 -0.23
CA ALA A 290 -26.86 -17.89 0.99
C ALA A 290 -25.41 -17.40 0.79
N VAL A 291 -24.68 -17.96 -0.19
CA VAL A 291 -23.32 -17.50 -0.54
C VAL A 291 -23.36 -16.19 -1.31
N VAL A 292 -24.38 -16.02 -2.18
CA VAL A 292 -24.58 -14.78 -2.94
C VAL A 292 -25.05 -13.65 -2.01
N ALA A 293 -25.92 -13.94 -1.04
CA ALA A 293 -26.38 -12.99 -0.02
C ALA A 293 -25.24 -12.42 0.83
N ARG A 294 -24.21 -13.23 1.12
CA ARG A 294 -22.97 -12.80 1.81
C ARG A 294 -22.00 -12.01 0.91
N ALA A 295 -22.28 -11.93 -0.39
CA ALA A 295 -21.50 -11.18 -1.37
C ALA A 295 -22.38 -10.26 -2.23
N PRO A 296 -23.19 -9.37 -1.62
CA PRO A 296 -24.18 -8.56 -2.34
C PRO A 296 -23.55 -7.56 -3.31
N ILE A 297 -22.25 -7.30 -3.17
CA ILE A 297 -21.46 -6.53 -4.12
C ILE A 297 -21.55 -7.10 -5.55
N ALA A 298 -21.76 -8.42 -5.71
CA ALA A 298 -21.92 -9.05 -7.01
C ALA A 298 -23.08 -8.45 -7.82
N LEU A 299 -24.17 -8.06 -7.14
CA LEU A 299 -25.33 -7.40 -7.75
C LEU A 299 -25.00 -5.98 -8.27
N CYS A 300 -24.08 -5.29 -7.59
CA CYS A 300 -23.72 -3.91 -7.90
C CYS A 300 -22.71 -3.79 -9.04
N LEU A 301 -21.90 -4.84 -9.28
CA LEU A 301 -20.86 -4.85 -10.30
C LEU A 301 -21.44 -4.90 -11.73
N ASN A 302 -20.59 -4.60 -12.72
CA ASN A 302 -20.98 -4.73 -14.12
C ASN A 302 -21.15 -6.21 -14.49
N PHE A 303 -22.37 -6.59 -14.88
CA PHE A 303 -22.72 -7.98 -15.15
C PHE A 303 -21.87 -8.60 -16.27
N GLU A 304 -21.82 -7.95 -17.43
CA GLU A 304 -21.21 -8.50 -18.65
C GLU A 304 -19.68 -8.41 -18.64
N LYS A 305 -19.12 -7.30 -18.15
CA LYS A 305 -17.67 -7.06 -18.18
C LYS A 305 -16.93 -7.61 -16.97
N ARG A 306 -17.62 -7.93 -15.88
CA ARG A 306 -16.97 -8.32 -14.61
C ARG A 306 -17.54 -9.59 -14.00
N VAL A 307 -18.85 -9.71 -13.84
CA VAL A 307 -19.44 -10.88 -13.16
C VAL A 307 -19.31 -12.12 -14.03
N VAL A 308 -19.78 -12.06 -15.28
CA VAL A 308 -19.78 -13.21 -16.20
C VAL A 308 -18.37 -13.75 -16.46
N PRO A 309 -17.38 -12.96 -16.92
CA PRO A 309 -16.06 -13.49 -17.28
C PRO A 309 -15.32 -14.10 -16.10
N ARG A 310 -15.43 -13.47 -14.92
CA ARG A 310 -14.71 -13.91 -13.73
C ARG A 310 -15.30 -15.16 -13.12
N CYS A 311 -16.63 -15.25 -13.06
CA CYS A 311 -17.30 -16.47 -12.60
C CYS A 311 -17.01 -17.63 -13.56
N SER A 312 -16.99 -17.40 -14.88
CA SER A 312 -16.68 -18.43 -15.88
C SER A 312 -15.28 -19.01 -15.69
N VAL A 313 -14.26 -18.16 -15.56
CA VAL A 313 -12.88 -18.58 -15.26
C VAL A 313 -12.82 -19.36 -13.95
N VAL A 314 -13.41 -18.84 -12.87
CA VAL A 314 -13.38 -19.51 -11.56
C VAL A 314 -14.09 -20.86 -11.58
N LYS A 315 -15.19 -20.99 -12.32
CA LYS A 315 -15.91 -22.26 -12.49
C LYS A 315 -15.01 -23.32 -13.12
N VAL A 316 -14.31 -22.96 -14.19
CA VAL A 316 -13.36 -23.84 -14.87
C VAL A 316 -12.20 -24.25 -13.95
N LEU A 317 -11.64 -23.29 -13.21
CA LEU A 317 -10.56 -23.58 -12.26
C LEU A 317 -11.02 -24.48 -11.09
N LEU A 318 -12.26 -24.32 -10.62
CA LEU A 318 -12.85 -25.17 -9.59
C LEU A 318 -13.03 -26.60 -10.09
N LEU A 319 -13.49 -26.78 -11.33
CA LEU A 319 -13.63 -28.10 -11.96
C LEU A 319 -12.28 -28.81 -12.12
N LYS A 320 -11.23 -28.07 -12.44
CA LYS A 320 -9.85 -28.61 -12.51
C LYS A 320 -9.16 -28.74 -11.14
N GLY A 321 -9.75 -28.26 -10.06
CA GLY A 321 -9.13 -28.28 -8.73
C GLY A 321 -7.95 -27.31 -8.56
N LEU A 322 -7.76 -26.36 -9.49
CA LEU A 322 -6.66 -25.37 -9.48
C LEU A 322 -6.92 -24.22 -8.49
N VAL A 323 -8.18 -24.03 -8.08
CA VAL A 323 -8.57 -23.12 -6.99
C VAL A 323 -9.31 -23.87 -5.90
N LYS A 324 -9.25 -23.34 -4.67
CA LYS A 324 -9.88 -23.99 -3.51
C LYS A 324 -11.41 -24.02 -3.64
N LYS A 325 -12.04 -25.08 -3.14
CA LYS A 325 -13.51 -25.25 -3.11
C LYS A 325 -14.24 -24.19 -2.26
N ASP A 326 -13.56 -23.61 -1.27
CA ASP A 326 -14.10 -22.58 -0.36
C ASP A 326 -13.87 -21.13 -0.87
N LEU A 327 -13.54 -20.95 -2.15
CA LEU A 327 -13.27 -19.63 -2.71
C LEU A 327 -14.49 -18.71 -2.59
N LYS A 328 -14.35 -17.61 -1.83
CA LYS A 328 -15.44 -16.66 -1.59
C LYS A 328 -15.78 -15.85 -2.84
N LEU A 329 -17.05 -15.87 -3.26
CA LEU A 329 -17.58 -15.14 -4.42
C LEU A 329 -17.20 -13.65 -4.43
N GLY A 330 -17.39 -12.97 -3.30
CA GLY A 330 -17.05 -11.54 -3.17
C GLY A 330 -15.57 -11.23 -3.36
N HIS A 331 -14.66 -12.17 -3.06
CA HIS A 331 -13.21 -11.91 -3.13
C HIS A 331 -12.73 -11.72 -4.56
N PHE A 332 -13.02 -12.67 -5.47
CA PHE A 332 -12.52 -12.61 -6.84
C PHE A 332 -13.30 -11.63 -7.73
N LEU A 333 -14.55 -11.30 -7.38
CA LEU A 333 -15.33 -10.27 -8.08
C LEU A 333 -14.84 -8.85 -7.76
N SER A 334 -14.26 -8.64 -6.56
CA SER A 334 -13.89 -7.30 -6.08
C SER A 334 -12.45 -6.88 -6.41
N VAL A 335 -11.54 -7.82 -6.72
CA VAL A 335 -10.15 -7.49 -7.08
C VAL A 335 -10.05 -6.65 -8.36
N THR A 336 -8.91 -5.99 -8.56
CA THR A 336 -8.64 -5.23 -9.79
C THR A 336 -8.58 -6.16 -11.01
N GLU A 337 -8.64 -5.59 -12.21
CA GLU A 337 -8.58 -6.38 -13.44
C GLU A 337 -7.23 -7.07 -13.61
N GLY A 338 -6.11 -6.34 -13.42
CA GLY A 338 -4.77 -6.91 -13.45
C GLY A 338 -4.57 -8.03 -12.43
N ASP A 339 -4.98 -7.79 -11.17
CA ASP A 339 -4.86 -8.83 -10.13
C ASP A 339 -5.68 -10.08 -10.44
N PHE A 340 -6.88 -9.93 -11.04
CA PHE A 340 -7.69 -11.09 -11.43
C PHE A 340 -7.00 -11.87 -12.54
N VAL A 341 -6.55 -11.18 -13.59
CA VAL A 341 -5.88 -11.79 -14.74
C VAL A 341 -4.60 -12.48 -14.32
N ASP A 342 -3.71 -11.82 -13.57
CA ASP A 342 -2.45 -12.41 -13.11
C ASP A 342 -2.69 -13.66 -12.24
N LYS A 343 -3.66 -13.60 -11.32
CA LYS A 343 -3.87 -14.63 -10.30
C LYS A 343 -4.68 -15.83 -10.77
N TYR A 344 -5.67 -15.62 -11.64
CA TYR A 344 -6.62 -16.65 -12.06
C TYR A 344 -6.50 -17.02 -13.54
N VAL A 345 -6.07 -16.10 -14.40
CA VAL A 345 -5.93 -16.36 -15.84
C VAL A 345 -4.48 -16.74 -16.17
N ILE A 346 -3.54 -15.79 -16.15
CA ILE A 346 -2.14 -15.97 -16.58
C ILE A 346 -1.47 -17.11 -15.83
N LYS A 347 -1.61 -17.15 -14.50
CA LYS A 347 -1.00 -18.19 -13.67
C LYS A 347 -1.41 -19.62 -14.07
N ASN A 348 -2.59 -19.80 -14.66
CA ASN A 348 -3.12 -21.12 -15.02
C ASN A 348 -3.21 -21.32 -16.54
N LEU A 349 -2.55 -20.48 -17.36
CA LEU A 349 -2.55 -20.64 -18.82
C LEU A 349 -1.80 -21.90 -19.26
N ASP A 350 -0.76 -22.31 -18.52
CA ASP A 350 -0.03 -23.54 -18.81
C ASP A 350 -0.93 -24.78 -18.61
N ASP A 351 -1.80 -24.75 -17.60
CA ASP A 351 -2.76 -25.83 -17.31
C ASP A 351 -4.00 -25.80 -18.22
N ILE A 352 -4.51 -24.60 -18.53
CA ILE A 352 -5.72 -24.37 -19.32
C ILE A 352 -5.50 -23.18 -20.27
N PRO A 353 -4.93 -23.40 -21.47
CA PRO A 353 -4.62 -22.34 -22.43
C PRO A 353 -5.84 -21.52 -22.84
N GLN A 354 -7.03 -22.14 -22.83
CA GLN A 354 -8.30 -21.53 -23.21
C GLN A 354 -8.84 -20.50 -22.20
N LEU A 355 -8.21 -20.34 -21.02
CA LEU A 355 -8.70 -19.41 -20.00
C LEU A 355 -8.68 -17.95 -20.46
N LEU A 356 -7.71 -17.56 -21.29
CA LEU A 356 -7.64 -16.20 -21.81
C LEU A 356 -8.82 -15.90 -22.75
N ASP A 357 -9.14 -16.84 -23.64
CA ASP A 357 -10.26 -16.70 -24.57
C ASP A 357 -11.61 -16.77 -23.85
N LEU A 358 -11.72 -17.62 -22.81
CA LEU A 358 -12.89 -17.66 -21.93
C LEU A 358 -13.09 -16.34 -21.18
N TYR A 359 -12.02 -15.75 -20.65
CA TYR A 359 -12.07 -14.46 -19.96
C TYR A 359 -12.42 -13.30 -20.91
N GLN A 360 -11.93 -13.33 -22.14
CA GLN A 360 -12.25 -12.34 -23.16
C GLN A 360 -13.66 -12.52 -23.78
N GLY A 361 -14.38 -13.59 -23.41
CA GLY A 361 -15.69 -13.92 -23.99
C GLY A 361 -15.61 -14.46 -25.42
N LYS A 362 -14.42 -14.82 -25.90
CA LYS A 362 -14.19 -15.41 -27.23
C LYS A 362 -14.49 -16.90 -27.27
N LEU A 363 -14.47 -17.56 -26.10
CA LEU A 363 -14.81 -18.97 -25.96
C LEU A 363 -16.02 -19.14 -25.02
N PRO A 364 -17.10 -19.82 -25.44
CA PRO A 364 -18.21 -20.15 -24.57
C PRO A 364 -17.79 -21.05 -23.40
N LEU A 365 -18.32 -20.78 -22.20
CA LEU A 365 -18.04 -21.56 -20.99
C LEU A 365 -18.27 -23.07 -21.19
N GLN A 366 -19.37 -23.44 -21.86
CA GLN A 366 -19.71 -24.84 -22.08
C GLN A 366 -18.68 -25.57 -22.95
N MET A 367 -18.15 -24.92 -23.99
CA MET A 367 -17.09 -25.51 -24.81
C MET A 367 -15.83 -25.75 -23.98
N CYS A 368 -15.42 -24.78 -23.16
CA CYS A 368 -14.27 -24.94 -22.28
C CYS A 368 -14.47 -26.09 -21.27
N ILE A 369 -15.66 -26.20 -20.67
CA ILE A 369 -16.01 -27.32 -19.78
C ILE A 369 -15.95 -28.65 -20.53
N ASN A 370 -16.51 -28.74 -21.74
CA ASN A 370 -16.49 -29.97 -22.54
C ASN A 370 -15.05 -30.41 -22.88
N PHE A 371 -14.17 -29.49 -23.25
CA PHE A 371 -12.73 -29.79 -23.46
C PHE A 371 -12.08 -30.37 -22.20
N ILE A 372 -12.43 -29.82 -21.03
CA ILE A 372 -11.88 -30.23 -19.74
C ILE A 372 -12.38 -31.61 -19.33
N CYS A 373 -13.67 -31.89 -19.50
CA CYS A 373 -14.28 -33.18 -19.17
C CYS A 373 -13.79 -34.28 -20.11
N LYS A 374 -13.68 -34.00 -21.43
CA LYS A 374 -13.15 -34.95 -22.43
C LYS A 374 -11.71 -35.38 -22.10
N ARG A 375 -10.88 -34.45 -21.60
CA ARG A 375 -9.46 -34.72 -21.25
C ARG A 375 -9.28 -35.42 -19.90
N LEU A 376 -10.28 -35.38 -19.01
CA LEU A 376 -10.22 -35.98 -17.68
C LEU A 376 -10.93 -37.32 -17.56
N GLY A 377 -11.66 -37.76 -18.59
CA GLY A 377 -12.48 -38.98 -18.51
C GLY A 377 -13.62 -38.90 -17.48
N LEU A 378 -13.93 -37.69 -16.98
CA LEU A 378 -14.94 -37.46 -15.95
C LEU A 378 -16.22 -36.92 -16.59
N PHE A 379 -17.23 -37.77 -16.75
CA PHE A 379 -18.62 -37.33 -16.85
C PHE A 379 -19.26 -37.44 -15.45
N PRO A 380 -19.55 -36.32 -14.76
CA PRO A 380 -20.24 -36.37 -13.47
C PRO A 380 -21.74 -36.65 -13.67
N LYS A 381 -22.26 -37.70 -13.03
CA LYS A 381 -23.68 -38.13 -13.04
C LYS A 381 -24.71 -37.03 -12.72
N ARG A 382 -24.31 -35.91 -12.12
CA ARG A 382 -25.22 -34.80 -11.77
C ARG A 382 -25.70 -33.98 -12.97
N TRP A 383 -25.12 -34.18 -14.16
CA TRP A 383 -25.51 -33.50 -15.40
C TRP A 383 -26.22 -34.42 -16.40
N GLN A 384 -26.54 -35.66 -16.00
CA GLN A 384 -27.31 -36.61 -16.81
C GLN A 384 -28.82 -36.25 -16.86
N VAL A 385 -29.31 -35.43 -15.93
CA VAL A 385 -30.75 -35.05 -15.86
C VAL A 385 -31.14 -33.98 -16.88
N VAL A 386 -30.21 -33.48 -17.71
CA VAL A 386 -30.54 -32.56 -18.82
C VAL A 386 -30.16 -33.16 -20.19
N ALA A 387 -29.70 -34.41 -20.22
CA ALA A 387 -29.37 -35.11 -21.47
C ALA A 387 -30.49 -36.04 -21.97
N ASP A 388 -31.40 -36.48 -21.10
CA ASP A 388 -32.52 -37.35 -21.48
C ASP A 388 -33.85 -36.60 -21.45
N SER A 389 -34.00 -35.68 -22.39
CA SER A 389 -35.31 -35.21 -22.87
C SER A 389 -35.20 -34.84 -24.35
N THR A 390 -34.66 -35.77 -25.15
CA THR A 390 -34.91 -35.79 -26.60
C THR A 390 -36.29 -36.40 -26.86
N ALA A 391 -37.31 -35.55 -26.77
CA ALA A 391 -38.58 -35.57 -27.50
C ALA A 391 -39.30 -34.28 -27.08
N GLN A 392 -39.33 -33.20 -27.85
CA GLN A 392 -40.03 -33.11 -29.13
C GLN A 392 -39.27 -32.24 -30.14
N LEU A 393 -39.08 -32.84 -31.31
CA LEU A 393 -38.95 -32.16 -32.59
C LEU A 393 -40.23 -31.34 -32.86
N HIS A 394 -40.10 -30.02 -32.92
CA HIS A 394 -40.67 -29.20 -34.00
C HIS A 394 -39.86 -27.90 -34.09
N PHE A 395 -39.47 -27.55 -35.31
CA PHE A 395 -38.55 -26.50 -35.77
C PHE A 395 -37.05 -26.82 -35.63
N LEU A 396 -36.26 -27.07 -36.68
CA LEU A 396 -36.44 -27.13 -38.13
C LEU A 396 -35.37 -28.10 -38.67
N ARG A 397 -35.77 -29.02 -39.56
CA ARG A 397 -34.88 -29.85 -40.37
C ARG A 397 -34.88 -29.30 -41.80
N ASN A 398 -33.70 -29.35 -42.43
CA ASN A 398 -33.47 -29.60 -43.86
C ASN A 398 -33.60 -28.44 -44.89
N PRO A 399 -33.00 -28.55 -46.10
CA PRO A 399 -31.55 -28.72 -46.37
C PRO A 399 -31.07 -28.01 -47.69
N THR A 400 -29.74 -27.81 -47.84
CA THR A 400 -28.96 -27.66 -49.12
C THR A 400 -29.28 -26.50 -50.11
N PRO A 401 -28.35 -26.08 -51.00
CA PRO A 401 -26.95 -26.45 -51.16
C PRO A 401 -25.95 -25.28 -50.98
N PHE A 402 -24.71 -25.67 -50.75
CA PHE A 402 -23.50 -24.93 -51.08
C PHE A 402 -23.63 -24.26 -52.46
N ILE A 403 -23.79 -22.94 -52.50
CA ILE A 403 -23.27 -22.13 -53.61
C ILE A 403 -22.04 -21.43 -53.08
N ILE A 404 -20.90 -21.78 -53.68
CA ILE A 404 -19.70 -20.95 -53.71
C ILE A 404 -20.14 -19.61 -54.30
N ARG A 405 -20.49 -18.66 -53.44
CA ARG A 405 -20.34 -17.24 -53.77
C ARG A 405 -19.10 -16.79 -53.03
N SER A 406 -18.01 -16.79 -53.78
CA SER A 406 -17.01 -15.74 -53.67
C SER A 406 -17.74 -14.43 -53.34
N PHE A 407 -17.68 -13.97 -52.09
CA PHE A 407 -17.71 -12.54 -51.86
C PHE A 407 -16.32 -12.06 -52.27
N SER A 408 -16.19 -11.94 -53.58
CA SER A 408 -15.44 -10.89 -54.24
C SER A 408 -15.50 -9.63 -53.39
N ALA A 409 -14.31 -9.08 -53.15
CA ALA A 409 -14.10 -7.78 -52.55
C ALA A 409 -15.16 -6.77 -52.99
N SER A 410 -15.88 -6.20 -52.01
CA SER A 410 -16.36 -4.83 -52.12
C SER A 410 -16.30 -4.18 -50.74
N ASN A 411 -15.18 -3.51 -50.51
CA ASN A 411 -14.93 -2.49 -49.50
C ASN A 411 -16.18 -1.70 -49.12
N GLN A 412 -16.51 -1.67 -47.82
CA GLN A 412 -16.72 -0.42 -47.08
C GLN A 412 -16.29 -0.62 -45.62
N HIS A 413 -14.99 -0.78 -45.37
CA HIS A 413 -14.46 -0.46 -44.04
C HIS A 413 -14.71 1.04 -43.83
N SER A 414 -15.39 1.42 -42.73
CA SER A 414 -15.56 2.84 -42.41
C SER A 414 -14.19 3.52 -42.42
N PHE A 415 -14.12 4.77 -42.89
CA PHE A 415 -12.86 5.51 -42.99
C PHE A 415 -12.03 5.39 -41.70
N THR A 416 -12.69 5.43 -40.53
CA THR A 416 -12.07 5.25 -39.22
C THR A 416 -11.42 3.87 -39.04
N VAL A 417 -12.05 2.77 -39.46
CA VAL A 417 -11.48 1.41 -39.34
C VAL A 417 -10.22 1.29 -40.19
N SER A 418 -10.28 1.72 -41.46
CA SER A 418 -9.13 1.72 -42.37
C SER A 418 -7.99 2.58 -41.83
N TYR A 419 -8.31 3.75 -41.28
CA TYR A 419 -7.32 4.64 -40.68
C TYR A 419 -6.66 4.01 -39.43
N LEU A 420 -7.43 3.34 -38.56
CA LEU A 420 -6.88 2.71 -37.35
C LEU A 420 -5.95 1.53 -37.67
N VAL A 421 -6.25 0.75 -38.72
CA VAL A 421 -5.37 -0.32 -39.19
C VAL A 421 -4.10 0.26 -39.80
N ASN A 422 -4.25 1.14 -40.79
CA ASN A 422 -3.13 1.59 -41.62
C ASN A 422 -2.23 2.61 -40.90
N SER A 423 -2.82 3.56 -40.19
CA SER A 423 -2.09 4.69 -39.60
C SER A 423 -1.73 4.48 -38.12
N CYS A 424 -2.51 3.66 -37.39
CA CYS A 424 -2.27 3.37 -35.96
C CYS A 424 -1.74 1.95 -35.70
N GLY A 425 -1.68 1.07 -36.70
CA GLY A 425 -1.11 -0.28 -36.60
C GLY A 425 -1.96 -1.25 -35.77
N LEU A 426 -3.28 -1.03 -35.67
CA LEU A 426 -4.18 -1.96 -34.98
C LEU A 426 -4.48 -3.18 -35.86
N SER A 427 -4.71 -4.34 -35.24
CA SER A 427 -5.28 -5.49 -35.96
C SER A 427 -6.69 -5.15 -36.45
N PRO A 428 -7.18 -5.75 -37.56
CA PRO A 428 -8.53 -5.51 -38.07
C PRO A 428 -9.62 -5.67 -37.00
N GLU A 429 -9.51 -6.69 -36.14
CA GLU A 429 -10.49 -6.94 -35.06
C GLU A 429 -10.44 -5.85 -33.97
N THR A 430 -9.24 -5.38 -33.64
CA THR A 430 -9.03 -4.31 -32.64
C THR A 430 -9.49 -2.96 -33.19
N ALA A 431 -9.28 -2.70 -34.48
CA ALA A 431 -9.71 -1.50 -35.16
C ALA A 431 -11.25 -1.39 -35.22
N ILE A 432 -11.95 -2.49 -35.52
CA ILE A 432 -13.43 -2.56 -35.48
C ILE A 432 -13.96 -2.31 -34.07
N SER A 433 -13.30 -2.86 -33.03
CA SER A 433 -13.70 -2.60 -31.64
C SER A 433 -13.45 -1.14 -31.22
N ALA A 434 -12.35 -0.55 -31.67
CA ALA A 434 -12.00 0.84 -31.37
C ALA A 434 -12.89 1.84 -32.13
N SER A 435 -13.26 1.56 -33.38
CA SER A 435 -14.19 2.40 -34.16
C SER A 435 -15.60 2.45 -33.57
N GLY A 436 -15.99 1.46 -32.75
CA GLY A 436 -17.23 1.53 -31.96
C GLY A 436 -17.21 2.63 -30.88
N LYS A 437 -16.04 3.21 -30.55
CA LYS A 437 -15.87 4.27 -29.53
C LYS A 437 -15.52 5.63 -30.12
N ILE A 438 -15.09 5.68 -31.38
CA ILE A 438 -14.64 6.89 -32.07
C ILE A 438 -15.07 6.85 -33.52
N HIS A 439 -15.54 7.99 -34.04
CA HIS A 439 -15.91 8.15 -35.44
C HIS A 439 -15.32 9.46 -35.95
N PHE A 440 -14.63 9.40 -37.09
CA PHE A 440 -14.17 10.57 -37.82
C PHE A 440 -13.97 10.22 -39.30
N GLU A 441 -14.14 11.20 -40.18
CA GLU A 441 -13.97 11.06 -41.63
C GLU A 441 -12.79 11.88 -42.16
N ASN A 442 -12.17 12.67 -41.30
CA ASN A 442 -11.05 13.56 -41.64
C ASN A 442 -9.79 13.15 -40.85
N PRO A 443 -8.67 12.84 -41.51
CA PRO A 443 -7.46 12.41 -40.85
C PRO A 443 -6.63 13.55 -40.24
N LYS A 444 -6.89 14.82 -40.60
CA LYS A 444 -6.05 15.98 -40.17
C LYS A 444 -5.82 16.05 -38.66
N ASN A 445 -6.87 15.85 -37.85
CA ASN A 445 -6.77 15.92 -36.39
C ASN A 445 -6.05 14.69 -35.80
N PRO A 446 -6.46 13.45 -36.13
CA PRO A 446 -5.70 12.24 -35.80
C PRO A 446 -4.22 12.30 -36.22
N ASP A 447 -3.89 12.77 -37.42
CA ASP A 447 -2.51 12.87 -37.91
C ASP A 447 -1.68 13.85 -37.08
N SER A 448 -2.27 15.01 -36.74
CA SER A 448 -1.63 15.98 -35.86
C SER A 448 -1.33 15.40 -34.47
N ILE A 449 -2.24 14.57 -33.93
CA ILE A 449 -2.02 13.86 -32.66
C ILE A 449 -0.93 12.82 -32.79
N LEU A 450 -0.94 12.02 -33.86
CA LEU A 450 0.11 11.03 -34.11
C LEU A 450 1.48 11.70 -34.29
N ALA A 451 1.54 12.84 -34.97
CA ALA A 451 2.75 13.65 -35.11
C ALA A 451 3.27 14.14 -33.75
N LEU A 452 2.41 14.70 -32.89
CA LEU A 452 2.79 15.11 -31.53
C LEU A 452 3.28 13.94 -30.67
N LEU A 453 2.64 12.77 -30.79
CA LEU A 453 3.10 11.55 -30.10
C LEU A 453 4.45 11.06 -30.61
N ARG A 454 4.70 11.11 -31.94
CA ARG A 454 5.99 10.77 -32.53
C ARG A 454 7.09 11.76 -32.12
N ASN A 455 6.80 13.06 -32.16
CA ASN A 455 7.72 14.12 -31.75
C ASN A 455 8.08 14.03 -30.26
N SER A 456 7.17 13.55 -29.41
CA SER A 456 7.44 13.26 -28.00
C SER A 456 8.16 11.93 -27.75
N GLY A 457 8.50 11.17 -28.81
CA GLY A 457 9.31 9.96 -28.78
C GLY A 457 8.53 8.64 -28.82
N CYS A 458 7.24 8.65 -29.14
CA CYS A 458 6.45 7.43 -29.30
C CYS A 458 6.75 6.74 -30.64
N THR A 459 7.07 5.45 -30.56
CA THR A 459 7.17 4.55 -31.72
C THR A 459 5.78 4.09 -32.15
N ASN A 460 5.66 3.50 -33.33
CA ASN A 460 4.41 2.91 -33.80
C ASN A 460 3.84 1.88 -32.80
N THR A 461 4.68 1.04 -32.19
CA THR A 461 4.26 0.09 -31.14
C THR A 461 3.70 0.76 -29.89
N HIS A 462 4.22 1.93 -29.51
CA HIS A 462 3.67 2.73 -28.42
C HIS A 462 2.32 3.34 -28.81
N ILE A 463 2.22 3.89 -30.02
CA ILE A 463 0.99 4.47 -30.58
C ILE A 463 -0.12 3.42 -30.65
N THR A 464 0.17 2.22 -31.17
CA THR A 464 -0.79 1.12 -31.21
C THR A 464 -1.34 0.81 -29.82
N LYS A 465 -0.47 0.70 -28.80
CA LYS A 465 -0.89 0.47 -27.40
C LYS A 465 -1.73 1.62 -26.84
N ILE A 466 -1.36 2.88 -27.11
CA ILE A 466 -2.10 4.07 -26.65
C ILE A 466 -3.50 4.09 -27.28
N VAL A 467 -3.59 3.96 -28.60
CA VAL A 467 -4.85 4.03 -29.36
C VAL A 467 -5.74 2.82 -29.03
N THR A 468 -5.17 1.64 -28.79
CA THR A 468 -5.94 0.45 -28.36
C THR A 468 -6.62 0.67 -27.01
N LYS A 469 -5.90 1.26 -26.05
CA LYS A 469 -6.42 1.52 -24.69
C LYS A 469 -7.30 2.78 -24.62
N LEU A 470 -6.99 3.80 -25.41
CA LEU A 470 -7.67 5.10 -25.41
C LEU A 470 -7.91 5.62 -26.85
N PRO A 471 -8.87 5.03 -27.59
CA PRO A 471 -9.17 5.46 -28.96
C PRO A 471 -9.63 6.93 -29.02
N SER A 472 -10.38 7.38 -28.01
CA SER A 472 -10.90 8.75 -27.90
C SER A 472 -9.83 9.84 -27.88
N LEU A 473 -8.56 9.50 -27.64
CA LEU A 473 -7.46 10.45 -27.75
C LEU A 473 -7.40 11.06 -29.16
N LEU A 474 -7.74 10.32 -30.22
CA LEU A 474 -7.70 10.80 -31.61
C LEU A 474 -8.70 11.92 -31.92
N LEU A 475 -9.66 12.18 -31.02
CA LEU A 475 -10.68 13.23 -31.16
C LEU A 475 -10.37 14.50 -30.36
N VAL A 476 -9.29 14.52 -29.56
CA VAL A 476 -8.95 15.70 -28.75
C VAL A 476 -8.29 16.77 -29.61
N ASN A 477 -8.32 18.03 -29.16
CA ASN A 477 -7.60 19.09 -29.85
C ASN A 477 -6.07 18.96 -29.58
N PRO A 478 -5.22 18.79 -30.60
CA PRO A 478 -3.78 18.54 -30.43
C PRO A 478 -3.10 19.69 -29.69
N GLU A 479 -3.31 20.93 -30.14
CA GLU A 479 -2.66 22.14 -29.61
C GLU A 479 -3.17 22.54 -28.23
N LYS A 480 -4.49 22.49 -27.99
CA LYS A 480 -5.10 22.97 -26.74
C LYS A 480 -5.14 21.93 -25.64
N THR A 481 -5.07 20.64 -25.98
CA THR A 481 -5.30 19.55 -25.01
C THR A 481 -4.10 18.64 -24.84
N LEU A 482 -3.48 18.19 -25.92
CA LEU A 482 -2.41 17.20 -25.85
C LEU A 482 -1.04 17.86 -25.65
N LEU A 483 -0.70 18.87 -26.45
CA LEU A 483 0.58 19.56 -26.41
C LEU A 483 0.91 20.12 -25.01
N PRO A 484 0.02 20.85 -24.30
CA PRO A 484 0.33 21.38 -22.97
C PRO A 484 0.62 20.28 -21.94
N LYS A 485 0.03 19.09 -22.11
CA LYS A 485 0.29 17.94 -21.23
C LYS A 485 1.64 17.30 -21.55
N LEU A 486 1.99 17.20 -22.82
CA LEU A 486 3.31 16.72 -23.24
C LEU A 486 4.41 17.67 -22.77
N ASP A 487 4.20 18.99 -22.89
CA ASP A 487 5.11 20.02 -22.39
C ASP A 487 5.23 19.98 -20.87
N PHE A 488 4.13 19.79 -20.15
CA PHE A 488 4.14 19.59 -18.71
C PHE A 488 5.00 18.36 -18.34
N PHE A 489 4.80 17.20 -18.96
CA PHE A 489 5.67 16.05 -18.72
C PHE A 489 7.13 16.31 -19.13
N GLY A 490 7.36 17.08 -20.19
CA GLY A 490 8.66 17.57 -20.62
C GLY A 490 9.36 18.40 -19.55
N SER A 491 8.65 19.36 -18.95
CA SER A 491 9.13 20.19 -17.83
C SER A 491 9.46 19.38 -16.57
N MET A 492 8.86 18.20 -16.41
CA MET A 492 9.18 17.24 -15.36
C MET A 492 10.45 16.41 -15.66
N GLY A 493 11.12 16.66 -16.79
CA GLY A 493 12.29 15.92 -17.25
C GLY A 493 11.97 14.56 -17.88
N LEU A 494 10.73 14.34 -18.33
CA LEU A 494 10.37 13.17 -19.13
C LEU A 494 10.35 13.54 -20.62
N SER A 495 11.23 12.93 -21.41
CA SER A 495 11.23 13.08 -22.86
C SER A 495 11.58 11.75 -23.56
N GLY A 496 11.29 11.69 -24.86
CA GLY A 496 11.69 10.59 -25.73
C GLY A 496 11.07 9.24 -25.33
N ALA A 497 11.87 8.17 -25.48
CA ALA A 497 11.43 6.78 -25.22
C ALA A 497 10.86 6.56 -23.79
N ARG A 498 11.30 7.36 -22.82
CA ARG A 498 10.86 7.23 -21.43
C ARG A 498 9.45 7.79 -21.22
N LEU A 499 9.12 8.91 -21.85
CA LEU A 499 7.76 9.44 -21.89
C LEU A 499 6.83 8.47 -22.66
N ALA A 500 7.29 7.97 -23.81
CA ALA A 500 6.54 7.02 -24.63
C ALA A 500 6.19 5.69 -23.92
N SER A 501 7.14 5.11 -23.18
CA SER A 501 6.91 3.91 -22.37
C SER A 501 5.86 4.15 -21.27
N ILE A 502 5.88 5.35 -20.68
CA ILE A 502 4.93 5.77 -19.65
C ILE A 502 3.52 5.94 -20.23
N LEU A 503 3.38 6.69 -21.33
CA LEU A 503 2.10 6.98 -21.97
C LEU A 503 1.45 5.72 -22.58
N SER A 504 2.25 4.82 -23.16
CA SER A 504 1.75 3.56 -23.73
C SER A 504 1.29 2.54 -22.68
N SER A 505 1.93 2.54 -21.51
CA SER A 505 1.51 1.71 -20.39
C SER A 505 0.18 2.21 -19.81
N GLU A 506 0.04 3.53 -19.58
CA GLU A 506 -1.12 4.13 -18.92
C GLU A 506 -1.57 5.44 -19.59
N PRO A 507 -2.26 5.39 -20.73
CA PRO A 507 -2.63 6.58 -21.51
C PRO A 507 -3.74 7.42 -20.86
N ILE A 508 -4.43 6.89 -19.85
CA ILE A 508 -5.54 7.57 -19.18
C ILE A 508 -5.14 8.86 -18.46
N VAL A 509 -3.84 9.05 -18.17
CA VAL A 509 -3.31 10.29 -17.62
C VAL A 509 -3.54 11.48 -18.58
N LEU A 510 -3.55 11.24 -19.90
CA LEU A 510 -3.80 12.26 -20.92
C LEU A 510 -5.27 12.71 -20.98
N MET A 511 -6.20 11.99 -20.34
CA MET A 511 -7.60 12.39 -20.23
C MET A 511 -7.87 13.36 -19.07
N ARG A 512 -6.90 13.57 -18.17
CA ARG A 512 -7.09 14.43 -16.99
C ARG A 512 -6.86 15.90 -17.32
N SER A 513 -7.54 16.78 -16.58
CA SER A 513 -7.29 18.22 -16.68
C SER A 513 -5.87 18.51 -16.22
N LEU A 514 -5.14 19.28 -17.02
CA LEU A 514 -3.78 19.68 -16.67
C LEU A 514 -3.80 20.59 -15.43
N GLU A 515 -4.58 21.67 -15.50
CA GLU A 515 -4.68 22.71 -14.46
C GLU A 515 -5.41 22.22 -13.20
N ASN A 516 -6.52 21.49 -13.36
CA ASN A 516 -7.38 21.14 -12.22
C ASN A 516 -7.07 19.77 -11.61
N ALA A 517 -6.15 18.99 -12.20
CA ALA A 517 -5.86 17.65 -11.69
C ALA A 517 -4.36 17.29 -11.70
N LEU A 518 -3.64 17.50 -12.80
CA LEU A 518 -2.24 17.04 -12.90
C LEU A 518 -1.27 17.97 -12.16
N ILE A 519 -1.35 19.28 -12.38
CA ILE A 519 -0.48 20.28 -11.74
C ILE A 519 -0.66 20.30 -10.21
N PRO A 520 -1.88 20.39 -9.65
CA PRO A 520 -2.07 20.45 -8.19
C PRO A 520 -1.56 19.18 -7.49
N LYS A 521 -1.83 18.00 -8.06
CA LYS A 521 -1.34 16.72 -7.52
C LYS A 521 0.17 16.60 -7.61
N TYR A 522 0.77 17.06 -8.70
CA TYR A 522 2.22 17.09 -8.84
C TYR A 522 2.86 18.03 -7.81
N ASN A 523 2.32 19.24 -7.65
CA ASN A 523 2.81 20.21 -6.67
C ASN A 523 2.68 19.68 -5.23
N PHE A 524 1.60 18.97 -4.92
CA PHE A 524 1.44 18.26 -3.64
C PHE A 524 2.51 17.18 -3.46
N LEU A 525 2.75 16.32 -4.46
CA LEU A 525 3.80 15.30 -4.37
C LEU A 525 5.20 15.93 -4.24
N LYS A 526 5.40 17.09 -4.85
CA LYS A 526 6.63 17.88 -4.71
C LYS A 526 6.83 18.48 -3.33
N SER A 527 5.77 18.97 -2.69
CA SER A 527 5.86 19.46 -1.31
C SER A 527 6.24 18.33 -0.32
N LEU A 528 6.04 17.07 -0.70
CA LEU A 528 6.46 15.89 0.05
C LEU A 528 7.88 15.40 -0.27
N GLN A 529 8.66 16.15 -1.06
CA GLN A 529 10.01 15.79 -1.53
C GLN A 529 10.05 14.50 -2.38
N ILE A 530 8.95 14.15 -3.04
CA ILE A 530 8.88 12.99 -3.94
C ILE A 530 9.58 13.32 -5.26
N SER A 531 10.37 12.38 -5.79
CA SER A 531 11.07 12.53 -7.07
C SER A 531 10.07 12.67 -8.22
N ASN A 532 10.44 13.33 -9.34
CA ASN A 532 9.55 13.41 -10.52
C ASN A 532 9.13 12.01 -10.98
N GLU A 533 10.08 11.07 -10.96
CA GLU A 533 9.85 9.70 -11.38
C GLU A 533 8.81 8.99 -10.51
N ASP A 534 8.90 9.15 -9.18
CA ASP A 534 7.96 8.55 -8.25
C ASP A 534 6.62 9.30 -8.26
N ALA A 535 6.62 10.62 -8.42
CA ALA A 535 5.41 11.42 -8.56
C ALA A 535 4.61 10.96 -9.80
N ILE A 536 5.27 10.65 -10.90
CA ILE A 536 4.62 10.13 -12.11
C ILE A 536 4.11 8.70 -11.90
N LYS A 537 4.87 7.83 -11.23
CA LYS A 537 4.38 6.48 -10.84
C LYS A 537 3.14 6.57 -9.96
N ILE A 538 3.08 7.58 -9.08
CA ILE A 538 1.94 7.84 -8.21
C ILE A 538 0.74 8.38 -8.99
N LEU A 539 0.97 9.35 -9.89
CA LEU A 539 -0.06 9.91 -10.77
C LEU A 539 -0.66 8.87 -11.74
N LYS A 540 0.05 7.74 -11.97
CA LYS A 540 -0.48 6.56 -12.68
C LYS A 540 -1.38 5.67 -11.83
N SER A 541 -1.26 5.71 -10.51
CA SER A 541 -2.03 4.83 -9.63
C SER A 541 -3.51 5.23 -9.66
N SER A 542 -4.39 4.26 -9.94
CA SER A 542 -5.84 4.47 -10.09
C SER A 542 -6.49 5.15 -8.88
N CYS A 543 -5.92 5.03 -7.68
CA CYS A 543 -6.43 5.68 -6.46
C CYS A 543 -6.17 7.20 -6.43
N TRP A 544 -5.07 7.67 -7.02
CA TRP A 544 -4.78 9.11 -7.16
C TRP A 544 -5.59 9.74 -8.29
N ILE A 545 -5.96 8.93 -9.29
CA ILE A 545 -6.66 9.35 -10.51
C ILE A 545 -8.16 9.61 -10.28
N SER A 546 -8.80 8.95 -9.32
CA SER A 546 -10.28 8.90 -9.21
C SER A 546 -10.93 9.78 -8.12
N CYS A 547 -10.16 10.42 -7.23
CA CYS A 547 -10.72 11.05 -6.03
C CYS A 547 -10.26 12.51 -5.84
N GLY A 548 -11.21 13.44 -5.69
CA GLY A 548 -10.95 14.88 -5.47
C GLY A 548 -10.62 15.29 -4.01
N ASN A 549 -10.76 14.38 -3.03
CA ASN A 549 -10.57 14.69 -1.60
C ASN A 549 -9.40 13.94 -0.92
N LEU A 550 -8.57 13.22 -1.69
CA LEU A 550 -7.53 12.35 -1.14
C LEU A 550 -6.31 13.15 -0.61
N GLU A 551 -6.02 14.30 -1.21
CA GLU A 551 -4.88 15.16 -0.83
C GLU A 551 -4.98 15.60 0.63
N ARG A 552 -6.17 16.01 1.07
CA ARG A 552 -6.43 16.37 2.47
C ARG A 552 -6.23 15.18 3.42
N ILE A 553 -6.77 14.00 3.08
CA ILE A 553 -6.65 12.79 3.90
C ILE A 553 -5.18 12.36 4.01
N ILE A 554 -4.45 12.37 2.90
CA ILE A 554 -3.03 12.04 2.85
C ILE A 554 -2.22 13.07 3.64
N ALA A 555 -2.51 14.36 3.50
CA ALA A 555 -1.84 15.41 4.26
C ALA A 555 -2.06 15.22 5.78
N THR A 556 -3.29 14.95 6.21
CA THR A 556 -3.60 14.65 7.61
C THR A 556 -2.85 13.40 8.11
N ASN A 557 -2.82 12.32 7.33
CA ASN A 557 -2.14 11.09 7.72
C ASN A 557 -0.61 11.25 7.74
N ILE A 558 -0.07 12.05 6.83
CA ILE A 558 1.34 12.44 6.82
C ILE A 558 1.67 13.28 8.05
N ALA A 559 0.80 14.20 8.46
CA ALA A 559 0.98 14.98 9.68
C ALA A 559 1.10 14.06 10.91
N VAL A 560 0.20 13.08 11.05
CA VAL A 560 0.27 12.07 12.13
C VAL A 560 1.61 11.34 12.13
N MET A 561 2.11 10.92 10.96
CA MET A 561 3.42 10.25 10.87
C MET A 561 4.59 11.18 11.20
N ARG A 562 4.51 12.46 10.81
CA ARG A 562 5.54 13.46 11.12
C ARG A 562 5.59 13.78 12.61
N GLU A 563 4.43 13.85 13.26
CA GLU A 563 4.29 14.07 14.70
C GLU A 563 5.01 12.99 15.51
N ILE A 564 4.87 11.72 15.11
CA ILE A 564 5.61 10.60 15.74
C ILE A 564 7.03 10.40 15.18
N GLY A 565 7.55 11.37 14.42
CA GLY A 565 8.94 11.42 13.96
C GLY A 565 9.30 10.53 12.76
N VAL A 566 8.33 9.96 12.02
CA VAL A 566 8.65 9.10 10.86
C VAL A 566 9.42 9.91 9.81
N PRO A 567 10.61 9.43 9.36
CA PRO A 567 11.41 10.12 8.36
C PRO A 567 10.65 10.35 7.05
N ILE A 568 10.84 11.51 6.43
CA ILE A 568 10.13 11.85 5.18
C ILE A 568 10.43 10.88 4.04
N SER A 569 11.62 10.26 4.03
CA SER A 569 11.99 9.19 3.08
C SER A 569 11.14 7.92 3.26
N HIS A 570 10.76 7.59 4.49
CA HIS A 570 9.87 6.46 4.81
C HIS A 570 8.43 6.77 4.42
N ILE A 571 7.97 7.98 4.73
CA ILE A 571 6.66 8.49 4.32
C ILE A 571 6.55 8.48 2.79
N SER A 572 7.60 8.94 2.09
CA SER A 572 7.65 8.96 0.63
C SER A 572 7.48 7.56 0.03
N VAL A 573 8.14 6.54 0.60
CA VAL A 573 7.97 5.15 0.15
C VAL A 573 6.54 4.65 0.40
N LEU A 574 5.95 5.00 1.54
CA LEU A 574 4.58 4.62 1.87
C LEU A 574 3.56 5.27 0.92
N VAL A 575 3.71 6.57 0.65
CA VAL A 575 2.90 7.34 -0.31
C VAL A 575 3.08 6.82 -1.74
N ALA A 576 4.31 6.44 -2.12
CA ALA A 576 4.62 5.98 -3.46
C ALA A 576 4.14 4.56 -3.78
N ARG A 577 4.10 3.67 -2.77
CA ARG A 577 3.92 2.22 -2.99
C ARG A 577 2.64 1.66 -2.40
N TYR A 578 2.05 2.31 -1.40
CA TYR A 578 0.99 1.70 -0.61
C TYR A 578 -0.27 2.58 -0.54
N HIS A 579 -1.42 1.97 -0.83
CA HIS A 579 -2.74 2.61 -0.72
C HIS A 579 -3.17 2.86 0.73
N THR A 580 -2.44 2.35 1.71
CA THR A 580 -2.76 2.46 3.14
C THR A 580 -2.71 3.89 3.66
N ILE A 581 -1.92 4.78 3.05
CA ILE A 581 -1.92 6.20 3.40
C ILE A 581 -3.24 6.91 3.05
N CYS A 582 -4.04 6.31 2.18
CA CYS A 582 -5.33 6.84 1.74
C CYS A 582 -6.49 6.42 2.68
N GLN A 583 -6.21 5.69 3.76
CA GLN A 583 -7.22 5.33 4.76
C GLN A 583 -7.77 6.56 5.47
N ARG A 584 -9.00 6.45 5.97
CA ARG A 584 -9.64 7.48 6.81
C ARG A 584 -8.72 7.79 8.00
N SER A 585 -8.52 9.08 8.28
CA SER A 585 -7.44 9.54 9.16
C SER A 585 -7.54 9.08 10.61
N ASP A 586 -8.77 8.92 11.11
CA ASP A 586 -9.04 8.30 12.42
C ASP A 586 -8.50 6.86 12.48
N LYS A 587 -8.83 6.03 11.48
CA LYS A 587 -8.40 4.63 11.44
C LYS A 587 -6.91 4.50 11.19
N PHE A 588 -6.36 5.38 10.36
CA PHE A 588 -4.92 5.42 10.12
C PHE A 588 -4.17 5.79 11.40
N SER A 589 -4.63 6.79 12.14
CA SER A 589 -4.06 7.18 13.44
C SER A 589 -4.15 6.07 14.49
N GLU A 590 -5.29 5.37 14.57
CA GLU A 590 -5.45 4.19 15.43
C GLU A 590 -4.44 3.09 15.08
N ASN A 591 -4.28 2.78 13.79
CA ASN A 591 -3.30 1.79 13.33
C ASN A 591 -1.86 2.22 13.58
N VAL A 592 -1.56 3.52 13.45
CA VAL A 592 -0.25 4.09 13.81
C VAL A 592 0.03 3.88 15.29
N LYS A 593 -0.90 4.23 16.18
CA LYS A 593 -0.77 3.98 17.63
C LYS A 593 -0.57 2.50 17.94
N LYS A 594 -1.39 1.63 17.35
CA LYS A 594 -1.28 0.16 17.52
C LYS A 594 0.10 -0.36 17.13
N VAL A 595 0.69 0.14 16.04
CA VAL A 595 2.02 -0.29 15.59
C VAL A 595 3.13 0.24 16.49
N VAL A 596 2.98 1.45 17.04
CA VAL A 596 3.89 2.01 18.06
C VAL A 596 3.82 1.17 19.34
N GLU A 597 2.62 0.88 19.83
CA GLU A 597 2.37 0.03 21.02
C GLU A 597 2.91 -1.40 20.84
N MET A 598 2.91 -1.93 19.61
CA MET A 598 3.57 -3.19 19.27
C MET A 598 5.10 -3.15 19.36
N GLY A 599 5.71 -1.99 19.65
CA GLY A 599 7.14 -1.81 19.85
C GLY A 599 7.93 -1.52 18.58
N PHE A 600 7.28 -1.08 17.50
CA PHE A 600 8.00 -0.65 16.29
C PHE A 600 8.47 0.79 16.42
N ASN A 601 9.77 1.00 16.23
CA ASN A 601 10.35 2.34 16.23
C ASN A 601 9.99 3.10 14.94
N PRO A 602 9.28 4.26 15.01
CA PRO A 602 8.87 5.06 13.85
C PRO A 602 10.03 5.50 12.93
N LEU A 603 11.24 5.59 13.46
CA LEU A 603 12.46 5.97 12.73
C LEU A 603 13.03 4.84 11.86
N LYS A 604 12.58 3.60 12.03
CA LYS A 604 13.07 2.43 11.26
C LYS A 604 12.09 2.07 10.16
N PHE A 605 12.61 1.64 9.01
CA PHE A 605 11.77 1.20 7.88
C PHE A 605 10.87 -0.01 8.23
N ALA A 606 11.24 -0.80 9.24
CA ALA A 606 10.40 -1.87 9.77
C ALA A 606 9.02 -1.38 10.23
N PHE A 607 8.92 -0.15 10.75
CA PHE A 607 7.65 0.49 11.12
C PHE A 607 6.73 0.65 9.91
N VAL A 608 7.26 1.08 8.77
CA VAL A 608 6.48 1.22 7.52
C VAL A 608 5.90 -0.12 7.08
N ASN A 609 6.69 -1.20 7.15
CA ASN A 609 6.22 -2.54 6.80
C ASN A 609 5.18 -3.07 7.78
N ALA A 610 5.33 -2.77 9.08
CA ALA A 610 4.36 -3.15 10.11
C ALA A 610 3.06 -2.38 10.00
N LEU A 611 3.15 -1.07 9.77
CA LEU A 611 2.00 -0.20 9.53
C LEU A 611 1.24 -0.64 8.29
N GLN A 612 1.94 -0.99 7.21
CA GLN A 612 1.32 -1.59 6.04
C GLN A 612 0.60 -2.91 6.38
N ALA A 613 1.22 -3.80 7.15
CA ALA A 613 0.62 -5.06 7.55
C ALA A 613 -0.66 -4.85 8.36
N VAL A 614 -0.60 -4.03 9.41
CA VAL A 614 -1.75 -3.72 10.28
C VAL A 614 -2.86 -3.03 9.49
N CYS A 615 -2.55 -2.02 8.68
CA CYS A 615 -3.56 -1.31 7.89
C CYS A 615 -4.25 -2.21 6.83
N GLN A 616 -3.60 -3.27 6.36
CA GLN A 616 -4.16 -4.21 5.37
C GLN A 616 -4.90 -5.40 6.00
N THR A 617 -4.84 -5.55 7.32
CA THR A 617 -5.52 -6.62 8.05
C THR A 617 -6.67 -6.07 8.88
N THR A 618 -7.84 -6.71 8.82
CA THR A 618 -8.92 -6.42 9.78
C THR A 618 -8.63 -7.07 11.12
N GLU A 619 -9.25 -6.58 12.19
CA GLU A 619 -9.08 -7.16 13.53
C GLU A 619 -9.44 -8.66 13.56
N SER A 620 -10.55 -9.04 12.92
CA SER A 620 -10.94 -10.45 12.77
C SER A 620 -9.88 -11.28 12.04
N THR A 621 -9.29 -10.75 10.97
CA THR A 621 -8.21 -11.45 10.24
C THR A 621 -6.97 -11.58 11.12
N TRP A 622 -6.62 -10.55 11.87
CA TRP A 622 -5.49 -10.56 12.80
C TRP A 622 -5.67 -11.66 13.85
N GLN A 623 -6.83 -11.75 14.49
CA GLN A 623 -7.13 -12.78 15.49
C GLN A 623 -7.11 -14.20 14.89
N GLN A 624 -7.67 -14.39 13.69
CA GLN A 624 -7.58 -15.67 12.98
C GLN A 624 -6.12 -16.07 12.71
N LYS A 625 -5.25 -15.10 12.39
CA LYS A 625 -3.81 -15.35 12.20
C LYS A 625 -3.11 -15.71 13.49
N MET A 626 -3.41 -15.02 14.59
CA MET A 626 -2.87 -15.34 15.92
C MET A 626 -3.23 -16.79 16.28
N GLU A 627 -4.50 -17.16 16.14
CA GLU A 627 -4.99 -18.50 16.46
C GLU A 627 -4.38 -19.58 15.57
N MET A 628 -4.23 -19.31 14.27
CA MET A 628 -3.54 -20.20 13.35
C MET A 628 -2.10 -20.49 13.82
N TYR A 629 -1.34 -19.49 14.26
CA TYR A 629 0.01 -19.71 14.77
C TYR A 629 0.00 -20.43 16.14
N ARG A 630 -0.97 -20.13 17.03
CA ARG A 630 -1.15 -20.86 18.30
C ARG A 630 -1.39 -22.36 18.08
N ARG A 631 -2.19 -22.73 17.08
CA ARG A 631 -2.42 -24.13 16.68
C ARG A 631 -1.14 -24.87 16.23
N TRP A 632 -0.11 -24.13 15.81
CA TRP A 632 1.21 -24.67 15.50
C TRP A 632 2.18 -24.65 16.69
N GLY A 633 1.69 -24.36 17.89
CA GLY A 633 2.47 -24.36 19.13
C GLY A 633 3.28 -23.10 19.36
N TRP A 634 2.94 -21.97 18.71
CA TRP A 634 3.59 -20.68 18.98
C TRP A 634 2.87 -19.96 20.12
N SER A 635 3.64 -19.40 21.06
CA SER A 635 3.07 -18.49 22.05
C SER A 635 2.72 -17.13 21.44
N GLU A 636 1.89 -16.36 22.12
CA GLU A 636 1.54 -15.00 21.69
C GLU A 636 2.78 -14.10 21.54
N ASP A 637 3.72 -14.19 22.49
CA ASP A 637 4.99 -13.48 22.44
C ASP A 637 5.85 -13.90 21.25
N GLU A 638 5.86 -15.19 20.91
CA GLU A 638 6.59 -15.71 19.75
C GLU A 638 5.98 -15.19 18.44
N ILE A 639 4.66 -15.10 18.35
CA ILE A 639 3.96 -14.54 17.19
C ILE A 639 4.28 -13.04 17.05
N LEU A 640 4.20 -12.28 18.14
CA LEU A 640 4.53 -10.86 18.13
C LEU A 640 6.02 -10.63 17.86
N SER A 641 6.91 -11.48 18.36
CA SER A 641 8.34 -11.45 18.04
C SER A 641 8.62 -11.77 16.56
N ALA A 642 7.92 -12.76 16.01
CA ALA A 642 7.97 -13.08 14.59
C ALA A 642 7.48 -11.90 13.73
N PHE A 643 6.39 -11.24 14.14
CA PHE A 643 5.85 -10.05 13.50
C PHE A 643 6.84 -8.88 13.55
N ARG A 644 7.46 -8.61 14.72
CA ARG A 644 8.49 -7.56 14.88
C ARG A 644 9.70 -7.77 13.99
N ASN A 645 10.14 -9.02 13.82
CA ASN A 645 11.26 -9.36 12.95
C ASN A 645 10.88 -9.32 11.47
N ARG A 646 9.67 -9.75 11.12
CA ARG A 646 9.21 -9.87 9.73
C ARG A 646 7.69 -9.67 9.62
N PRO A 647 7.20 -8.42 9.57
CA PRO A 647 5.76 -8.14 9.59
C PRO A 647 4.96 -8.81 8.48
N GLN A 648 5.61 -9.13 7.36
CA GLN A 648 4.98 -9.83 6.24
C GLN A 648 4.46 -11.23 6.61
N CYS A 649 4.94 -11.87 7.68
CA CYS A 649 4.43 -13.18 8.09
C CYS A 649 2.92 -13.18 8.40
N MET A 650 2.37 -12.03 8.82
CA MET A 650 0.94 -11.86 9.09
C MET A 650 0.12 -11.58 7.82
N GLN A 651 0.77 -11.20 6.72
CA GLN A 651 0.13 -10.91 5.42
C GLN A 651 0.03 -12.14 4.50
N LEU A 652 0.72 -13.24 4.82
CA LEU A 652 0.73 -14.46 4.00
C LEU A 652 -0.58 -15.25 4.13
N SER A 653 -0.93 -16.05 3.12
CA SER A 653 -2.09 -16.93 3.21
C SER A 653 -1.85 -18.06 4.22
N GLU A 654 -2.90 -18.45 4.95
CA GLU A 654 -2.82 -19.57 5.91
C GLU A 654 -2.32 -20.85 5.25
N LYS A 655 -2.81 -21.18 4.04
CA LYS A 655 -2.34 -22.35 3.28
C LYS A 655 -0.81 -22.36 3.09
N LYS A 656 -0.20 -21.20 2.80
CA LYS A 656 1.26 -21.11 2.67
C LYS A 656 1.95 -21.31 4.01
N VAL A 657 1.47 -20.65 5.06
CA VAL A 657 2.05 -20.75 6.41
C VAL A 657 1.97 -22.19 6.92
N THR A 658 0.78 -22.80 6.88
CA THR A 658 0.55 -24.19 7.27
C THR A 658 1.42 -25.17 6.48
N LYS A 659 1.57 -24.98 5.15
CA LYS A 659 2.45 -25.83 4.34
C LYS A 659 3.91 -25.78 4.79
N VAL A 660 4.41 -24.58 5.09
CA VAL A 660 5.79 -24.40 5.55
C VAL A 660 5.98 -24.94 6.97
N LEU A 661 5.03 -24.66 7.87
CA LEU A 661 5.10 -25.13 9.25
C LEU A 661 4.96 -26.66 9.35
N ASP A 662 4.08 -27.28 8.58
CA ASP A 662 3.96 -28.74 8.49
C ASP A 662 5.28 -29.38 8.07
N PHE A 663 5.90 -28.85 7.01
CA PHE A 663 7.20 -29.33 6.58
C PHE A 663 8.27 -29.14 7.66
N LEU A 664 8.44 -27.93 8.20
CA LEU A 664 9.53 -27.64 9.14
C LEU A 664 9.34 -28.34 10.50
N VAL A 665 8.11 -28.35 11.02
CA VAL A 665 7.80 -28.91 12.35
C VAL A 665 7.59 -30.40 12.27
N ASN A 666 6.69 -30.88 11.41
CA ASN A 666 6.31 -32.30 11.38
C ASN A 666 7.29 -33.14 10.57
N LYS A 667 7.64 -32.72 9.34
CA LYS A 667 8.52 -33.53 8.47
C LYS A 667 10.00 -33.43 8.86
N MET A 668 10.45 -32.26 9.28
CA MET A 668 11.87 -32.01 9.54
C MET A 668 12.23 -31.98 11.04
N GLY A 669 11.23 -31.93 11.92
CA GLY A 669 11.39 -32.05 13.37
C GLY A 669 11.93 -30.80 14.07
N TRP A 670 11.83 -29.61 13.47
CA TRP A 670 12.20 -28.38 14.18
C TRP A 670 11.13 -28.01 15.20
N ARG A 671 11.55 -27.66 16.42
CA ARG A 671 10.62 -27.16 17.46
C ARG A 671 9.93 -25.87 16.97
N PRO A 672 8.62 -25.69 17.20
CA PRO A 672 7.89 -24.50 16.76
C PRO A 672 8.55 -23.17 17.16
N ALA A 673 9.03 -23.06 18.39
CA ALA A 673 9.78 -21.91 18.92
C ALA A 673 11.04 -21.54 18.09
N VAL A 674 11.72 -22.54 17.50
CA VAL A 674 12.88 -22.30 16.62
C VAL A 674 12.44 -21.68 15.31
N VAL A 675 11.31 -22.15 14.76
CA VAL A 675 10.73 -21.61 13.53
C VAL A 675 10.18 -20.19 13.76
N ALA A 676 9.58 -19.92 14.93
CA ALA A 676 9.10 -18.59 15.32
C ALA A 676 10.20 -17.53 15.39
N ARG A 677 11.40 -17.91 15.82
CA ARG A 677 12.60 -17.04 15.81
C ARG A 677 13.17 -16.80 14.40
N ALA A 678 12.71 -17.54 13.40
CA ALA A 678 13.14 -17.42 12.01
C ALA A 678 11.93 -17.24 11.06
N PRO A 679 11.11 -16.20 11.23
CA PRO A 679 9.86 -16.00 10.45
C PRO A 679 10.12 -15.81 8.94
N ILE A 680 11.37 -15.56 8.56
CA ILE A 680 11.81 -15.55 7.17
C ILE A 680 11.56 -16.88 6.45
N ALA A 681 11.65 -18.01 7.16
CA ALA A 681 11.38 -19.34 6.57
C ALA A 681 9.97 -19.41 5.98
N ILE A 682 9.00 -18.79 6.64
CA ILE A 682 7.59 -18.73 6.21
C ILE A 682 7.43 -17.78 5.01
N CYS A 683 8.25 -16.73 4.94
CA CYS A 683 8.16 -15.72 3.88
C CYS A 683 8.78 -16.17 2.55
N LEU A 684 9.81 -17.01 2.59
CA LEU A 684 10.55 -17.48 1.41
C LEU A 684 9.71 -18.41 0.51
N ASN A 685 10.23 -18.72 -0.67
CA ASN A 685 9.62 -19.69 -1.57
C ASN A 685 9.82 -21.11 -0.98
N PHE A 686 8.71 -21.83 -0.78
CA PHE A 686 8.75 -23.15 -0.17
C PHE A 686 9.52 -24.16 -1.04
N GLU A 687 9.10 -24.34 -2.30
CA GLU A 687 9.66 -25.35 -3.21
C GLU A 687 11.09 -25.04 -3.62
N LYS A 688 11.36 -23.77 -3.97
CA LYS A 688 12.66 -23.38 -4.54
C LYS A 688 13.74 -23.10 -3.51
N ARG A 689 13.39 -22.94 -2.23
CA ARG A 689 14.35 -22.46 -1.22
C ARG A 689 14.22 -23.13 0.13
N VAL A 690 13.03 -23.18 0.72
CA VAL A 690 12.88 -23.70 2.10
C VAL A 690 13.07 -25.21 2.13
N ALA A 691 12.30 -25.94 1.33
CA ALA A 691 12.34 -27.39 1.28
C ALA A 691 13.74 -27.94 0.91
N PRO A 692 14.34 -27.57 -0.25
CA PRO A 692 15.61 -28.17 -0.69
C PRO A 692 16.77 -27.88 0.27
N ARG A 693 16.84 -26.65 0.81
CA ARG A 693 17.93 -26.28 1.71
C ARG A 693 17.81 -26.91 3.09
N CYS A 694 16.58 -27.00 3.61
CA CYS A 694 16.35 -27.69 4.87
C CYS A 694 16.66 -29.19 4.74
N SER A 695 16.37 -29.81 3.59
CA SER A 695 16.68 -31.22 3.33
C SER A 695 18.18 -31.49 3.35
N VAL A 696 18.96 -30.69 2.61
CA VAL A 696 20.43 -30.79 2.62
C VAL A 696 21.00 -30.62 4.02
N VAL A 697 20.60 -29.56 4.74
CA VAL A 697 21.08 -29.30 6.11
C VAL A 697 20.68 -30.43 7.06
N LYS A 698 19.49 -31.02 6.90
CA LYS A 698 19.06 -32.14 7.72
C LYS A 698 19.91 -33.39 7.46
N VAL A 699 20.20 -33.72 6.20
CA VAL A 699 21.08 -34.84 5.82
C VAL A 699 22.48 -34.65 6.43
N LEU A 700 23.09 -33.48 6.24
CA LEU A 700 24.40 -33.16 6.81
C LEU A 700 24.41 -33.24 8.35
N SER A 701 23.35 -32.75 8.99
CA SER A 701 23.22 -32.80 10.45
C SER A 701 23.06 -34.22 10.98
N LEU A 702 22.39 -35.11 10.25
CA LEU A 702 22.22 -36.51 10.62
C LEU A 702 23.52 -37.30 10.42
N LYS A 703 24.33 -36.96 9.41
CA LYS A 703 25.67 -37.50 9.18
C LYS A 703 26.75 -36.90 10.08
N GLY A 704 26.41 -35.91 10.92
CA GLY A 704 27.34 -35.29 11.86
C GLY A 704 28.32 -34.28 11.24
N LEU A 705 28.15 -33.91 9.97
CA LEU A 705 29.06 -33.05 9.20
C LEU A 705 28.91 -31.56 9.50
N ILE A 706 27.78 -31.19 10.12
CA ILE A 706 27.49 -29.83 10.57
C ILE A 706 26.89 -29.83 11.98
N LYS A 707 26.96 -28.68 12.66
CA LYS A 707 26.39 -28.49 13.99
C LYS A 707 24.88 -28.78 14.02
N LYS A 708 24.43 -29.62 14.96
CA LYS A 708 23.03 -30.01 15.15
C LYS A 708 22.07 -28.82 15.40
N ASP A 709 22.58 -27.72 15.98
CA ASP A 709 21.79 -26.52 16.31
C ASP A 709 21.96 -25.37 15.31
N LEU A 710 22.14 -25.67 14.02
CA LEU A 710 22.25 -24.63 13.00
C LEU A 710 20.95 -23.83 12.89
N LYS A 711 21.05 -22.50 13.07
CA LYS A 711 19.88 -21.60 13.01
C LYS A 711 19.31 -21.56 11.59
N LEU A 712 17.99 -21.75 11.45
CA LEU A 712 17.26 -21.69 10.17
C LEU A 712 17.59 -20.46 9.33
N GLY A 713 17.66 -19.28 9.98
CA GLY A 713 17.99 -18.03 9.29
C GLY A 713 19.39 -17.98 8.68
N THR A 714 20.34 -18.78 9.16
CA THR A 714 21.74 -18.75 8.70
C THR A 714 21.89 -19.28 7.28
N PHE A 715 21.20 -20.37 6.93
CA PHE A 715 21.33 -21.00 5.61
C PHE A 715 20.19 -20.64 4.64
N LEU A 716 19.00 -20.29 5.14
CA LEU A 716 17.88 -19.86 4.29
C LEU A 716 18.11 -18.48 3.65
N ASN A 717 18.92 -17.62 4.29
CA ASN A 717 19.25 -16.28 3.80
C ASN A 717 20.43 -16.24 2.83
N LEU A 718 21.17 -17.33 2.67
CA LEU A 718 22.30 -17.34 1.74
C LEU A 718 21.83 -17.13 0.29
N PRO A 719 22.63 -16.47 -0.56
CA PRO A 719 22.53 -16.62 -2.00
C PRO A 719 22.55 -18.09 -2.43
N GLU A 720 22.19 -18.38 -3.67
CA GLU A 720 22.14 -19.75 -4.18
C GLU A 720 23.53 -20.37 -4.29
N GLY A 721 24.48 -19.68 -4.92
CA GLY A 721 25.89 -20.09 -4.99
C GLY A 721 26.48 -20.38 -3.62
N ASP A 722 26.48 -19.41 -2.70
CA ASP A 722 27.01 -19.57 -1.34
C ASP A 722 26.41 -20.77 -0.58
N PHE A 723 25.13 -21.11 -0.83
CA PHE A 723 24.51 -22.27 -0.21
C PHE A 723 25.05 -23.58 -0.82
N LEU A 724 25.13 -23.65 -2.15
CA LEU A 724 25.66 -24.79 -2.87
C LEU A 724 27.12 -25.04 -2.50
N ASP A 725 27.96 -24.01 -2.54
CA ASP A 725 29.39 -24.14 -2.22
C ASP A 725 29.59 -24.66 -0.80
N LYS A 726 28.86 -24.07 0.17
CA LYS A 726 29.08 -24.32 1.59
C LYS A 726 28.44 -25.61 2.12
N TYR A 727 27.31 -26.02 1.55
CA TYR A 727 26.50 -27.13 2.08
C TYR A 727 26.21 -28.22 1.05
N VAL A 728 26.54 -28.04 -0.22
CA VAL A 728 26.35 -29.10 -1.23
C VAL A 728 27.72 -29.55 -1.76
N ILE A 729 28.41 -28.69 -2.52
CA ILE A 729 29.68 -28.99 -3.18
C ILE A 729 30.75 -29.41 -2.16
N LYS A 730 30.89 -28.65 -1.05
CA LYS A 730 31.85 -28.98 0.01
C LYS A 730 31.74 -30.41 0.56
N TYR A 731 30.54 -30.97 0.58
CA TYR A 731 30.27 -32.29 1.17
C TYR A 731 29.85 -33.32 0.11
N GLN A 732 30.06 -33.01 -1.17
CA GLN A 732 29.63 -33.85 -2.27
C GLN A 732 30.50 -35.10 -2.38
N ASP A 733 31.77 -35.02 -2.02
CA ASP A 733 32.67 -36.19 -1.98
C ASP A 733 32.25 -37.19 -0.88
N GLU A 734 31.74 -36.68 0.25
CA GLU A 734 31.26 -37.50 1.37
C GLU A 734 29.82 -38.02 1.14
N ILE A 735 28.99 -37.24 0.44
CA ILE A 735 27.60 -37.56 0.13
C ILE A 735 27.34 -37.20 -1.36
N PRO A 736 27.66 -38.10 -2.31
CA PRO A 736 27.51 -37.82 -3.74
C PRO A 736 26.08 -37.42 -4.16
N GLN A 737 25.08 -37.92 -3.45
CA GLN A 737 23.65 -37.69 -3.71
C GLN A 737 23.14 -36.33 -3.20
N LEU A 738 23.98 -35.51 -2.55
CA LEU A 738 23.54 -34.28 -1.89
C LEU A 738 23.01 -33.23 -2.88
N LEU A 739 23.53 -33.23 -4.11
CA LEU A 739 23.01 -32.41 -5.20
C LEU A 739 21.61 -32.86 -5.64
N ASP A 740 21.37 -34.17 -5.68
CA ASP A 740 20.05 -34.73 -6.00
C ASP A 740 19.02 -34.46 -4.89
N VAL A 741 19.46 -34.43 -3.63
CA VAL A 741 18.64 -33.96 -2.49
C VAL A 741 18.27 -32.49 -2.64
N TYR A 742 19.23 -31.64 -3.02
CA TYR A 742 18.95 -30.22 -3.27
C TYR A 742 17.98 -30.01 -4.44
N GLN A 743 18.08 -30.83 -5.48
CA GLN A 743 17.18 -30.78 -6.64
C GLN A 743 15.82 -31.46 -6.39
N GLY A 744 15.65 -32.14 -5.24
CA GLY A 744 14.42 -32.87 -4.90
C GLY A 744 14.21 -34.15 -5.70
N LYS A 745 15.28 -34.69 -6.30
CA LYS A 745 15.26 -35.94 -7.08
C LYS A 745 15.31 -37.19 -6.20
N VAL A 746 15.82 -37.06 -4.98
CA VAL A 746 16.01 -38.17 -4.03
C VAL A 746 15.35 -37.81 -2.69
N GLU A 747 14.51 -38.71 -2.15
CA GLU A 747 13.92 -38.55 -0.82
C GLU A 747 14.96 -38.77 0.29
N MET A 748 14.90 -37.97 1.36
CA MET A 748 15.87 -38.02 2.46
C MET A 748 16.06 -39.42 3.07
N CYS A 749 15.00 -40.23 3.11
CA CYS A 749 15.02 -41.57 3.70
C CYS A 749 15.90 -42.57 2.95
N SER A 750 16.08 -42.43 1.63
CA SER A 750 16.86 -43.40 0.84
C SER A 750 18.36 -43.33 1.08
N ILE A 751 18.87 -42.18 1.55
CA ILE A 751 20.30 -41.96 1.85
C ILE A 751 20.75 -42.74 3.11
N PHE A 752 19.81 -43.03 4.02
CA PHE A 752 20.09 -43.75 5.26
C PHE A 752 19.85 -45.26 5.15
N LEU A 753 19.29 -45.73 4.04
CA LEU A 753 19.01 -47.16 3.82
C LEU A 753 20.23 -47.97 3.33
N CYS A 754 21.39 -47.33 3.11
CA CYS A 754 22.62 -48.01 2.68
C CYS A 754 23.63 -48.31 3.81
N GLY A 755 23.24 -48.20 5.09
CA GLY A 755 24.09 -48.59 6.21
C GLY A 755 23.26 -49.08 7.40
N ARG A 756 23.41 -50.36 7.76
CA ARG A 756 22.69 -50.98 8.89
C ARG A 756 22.95 -50.23 10.21
N THR A 757 21.91 -50.23 11.04
CA THR A 757 21.77 -49.82 12.45
C THR A 757 21.75 -48.32 12.79
N GLY A 758 20.54 -47.80 13.08
CA GLY A 758 20.36 -46.54 13.81
C GLY A 758 19.20 -45.64 13.36
N LEU A 759 17.95 -46.11 13.38
CA LEU A 759 16.77 -45.24 13.19
C LEU A 759 16.09 -44.89 14.53
N PRO A 760 15.79 -43.60 14.79
CA PRO A 760 15.02 -43.16 15.96
C PRO A 760 13.58 -43.69 15.94
N PRO A 761 12.94 -43.94 17.11
CA PRO A 761 11.60 -44.54 17.22
C PRO A 761 10.49 -43.81 16.43
N SER A 762 10.62 -42.51 16.17
CA SER A 762 9.60 -41.72 15.47
C SER A 762 9.38 -42.12 14.01
N TRP A 763 10.32 -42.83 13.39
CA TRP A 763 10.25 -43.21 11.97
C TRP A 763 9.77 -44.65 11.72
N ARG A 764 9.62 -45.49 12.77
CA ARG A 764 9.01 -46.84 12.62
C ARG A 764 7.50 -46.80 12.34
N ARG A 765 6.83 -45.64 12.50
CA ARG A 765 5.37 -45.50 12.31
C ARG A 765 4.91 -45.22 10.87
N ILE A 766 5.80 -44.96 9.92
CA ILE A 766 5.40 -44.48 8.58
C ILE A 766 5.53 -45.57 7.48
N GLY A 767 6.18 -46.71 7.78
CA GLY A 767 6.45 -47.74 6.77
C GLY A 767 5.40 -48.85 6.62
N GLY A 768 4.29 -48.86 7.39
CA GLY A 768 3.49 -50.10 7.53
C GLY A 768 1.98 -49.99 7.61
N ALA A 769 1.36 -48.86 7.23
CA ALA A 769 -0.10 -48.73 7.33
C ALA A 769 -0.70 -47.91 6.18
N ALA A 770 -0.69 -48.49 4.99
CA ALA A 770 -1.63 -48.16 3.94
C ALA A 770 -2.40 -49.44 3.56
N MET A 771 -3.05 -50.06 4.55
CA MET A 771 -4.21 -50.93 4.34
C MET A 771 -4.95 -51.13 5.67
N THR A 772 -6.28 -51.07 5.54
CA THR A 772 -7.32 -51.44 6.51
C THR A 772 -7.83 -50.37 7.48
N GLN A 773 -9.14 -50.15 7.33
CA GLN A 773 -10.07 -49.34 8.12
C GLN A 773 -10.25 -49.90 9.54
N LEU A 774 -10.54 -49.05 10.53
CA LEU A 774 -11.78 -49.07 11.34
C LEU A 774 -11.77 -48.09 12.52
N HIS A 775 -12.98 -47.86 13.00
CA HIS A 775 -13.51 -46.86 13.92
C HIS A 775 -13.08 -46.96 15.41
N PHE A 776 -13.08 -45.77 16.06
CA PHE A 776 -13.58 -45.39 17.40
C PHE A 776 -13.28 -46.19 18.70
N LEU A 777 -12.93 -45.36 19.72
CA LEU A 777 -13.11 -45.43 21.19
C LEU A 777 -12.09 -46.17 22.09
N GLY A 778 -11.66 -45.45 23.15
CA GLY A 778 -11.34 -46.05 24.46
C GLY A 778 -10.10 -45.55 25.22
N ASN A 779 -10.28 -44.55 26.09
CA ASN A 779 -9.69 -44.35 27.44
C ASN A 779 -8.16 -44.22 27.71
N ILE A 780 -7.75 -43.02 28.18
CA ILE A 780 -7.19 -42.63 29.52
C ILE A 780 -6.54 -43.81 30.32
N THR A 781 -5.27 -43.84 30.82
CA THR A 781 -4.39 -42.91 31.60
C THR A 781 -2.90 -43.39 31.58
N PRO A 782 -1.90 -42.70 32.21
CA PRO A 782 -0.49 -42.66 31.78
C PRO A 782 0.47 -43.61 32.52
N PHE A 783 1.60 -43.97 31.87
CA PHE A 783 2.75 -44.60 32.53
C PHE A 783 4.02 -43.75 32.40
N VAL A 784 4.68 -43.60 33.55
CA VAL A 784 5.85 -42.80 33.89
C VAL A 784 7.10 -43.25 33.13
N ILE A 785 7.89 -42.32 32.57
CA ILE A 785 9.23 -42.59 32.05
C ILE A 785 10.27 -42.36 33.15
N ARG A 786 10.95 -43.45 33.49
CA ARG A 786 12.14 -43.54 34.34
C ARG A 786 13.36 -43.10 33.52
N CYS A 787 14.04 -42.02 33.93
CA CYS A 787 15.32 -41.61 33.36
C CYS A 787 16.48 -42.26 34.12
N PHE A 788 17.41 -42.90 33.39
CA PHE A 788 18.70 -43.35 33.91
C PHE A 788 19.67 -42.17 34.02
N SER A 789 20.30 -42.03 35.19
CA SER A 789 21.40 -41.11 35.49
C SER A 789 22.75 -41.84 35.37
N SER A 790 23.74 -41.20 34.74
CA SER A 790 25.16 -41.53 34.94
C SER A 790 25.79 -40.46 35.85
N SER A 791 26.26 -40.89 37.02
CA SER A 791 26.77 -40.05 38.10
C SER A 791 28.20 -39.54 37.83
N LYS A 792 28.35 -38.21 37.74
CA LYS A 792 29.49 -37.51 38.34
C LYS A 792 28.89 -36.63 39.44
N GLN A 793 29.27 -36.87 40.70
CA GLN A 793 28.79 -36.08 41.84
C GLN A 793 29.26 -34.62 41.68
N HIS A 794 28.33 -33.77 41.26
CA HIS A 794 28.50 -32.32 41.30
C HIS A 794 27.99 -31.80 42.65
N SER A 795 28.64 -30.78 43.23
CA SER A 795 28.15 -30.14 44.46
C SER A 795 26.71 -29.65 44.29
N PHE A 796 25.96 -29.56 45.39
CA PHE A 796 24.56 -29.14 45.37
C PHE A 796 24.34 -27.88 44.54
N THR A 797 25.17 -26.84 44.75
CA THR A 797 25.09 -25.59 43.99
C THR A 797 25.33 -25.78 42.49
N VAL A 798 26.27 -26.63 42.06
CA VAL A 798 26.52 -26.89 40.62
C VAL A 798 25.32 -27.58 39.99
N SER A 799 24.77 -28.58 40.67
CA SER A 799 23.55 -29.29 40.23
C SER A 799 22.36 -28.33 40.14
N TYR A 800 22.18 -27.45 41.13
CA TYR A 800 21.13 -26.44 41.12
C TYR A 800 21.29 -25.43 39.97
N LEU A 801 22.51 -24.92 39.73
CA LEU A 801 22.80 -23.99 38.64
C LEU A 801 22.53 -24.61 37.26
N MET A 802 22.77 -25.91 37.09
CA MET A 802 22.47 -26.62 35.86
C MET A 802 20.97 -26.83 35.68
N ASN A 803 20.30 -27.39 36.70
CA ASN A 803 18.92 -27.85 36.60
C ASN A 803 17.92 -26.69 36.69
N SER A 804 18.10 -25.78 37.64
CA SER A 804 17.15 -24.70 37.94
C SER A 804 17.45 -23.40 37.21
N CYS A 805 18.74 -23.11 36.93
CA CYS A 805 19.17 -21.90 36.23
C CYS A 805 19.53 -22.12 34.74
N GLY A 806 19.56 -23.37 34.25
CA GLY A 806 19.82 -23.69 32.84
C GLY A 806 21.22 -23.33 32.36
N LEU A 807 22.23 -23.43 33.22
CA LEU A 807 23.65 -23.21 32.88
C LEU A 807 24.27 -24.47 32.26
N SER A 808 25.19 -24.32 31.30
CA SER A 808 25.99 -25.47 30.83
C SER A 808 26.90 -25.98 31.95
N PRO A 809 27.33 -27.25 31.94
CA PRO A 809 28.22 -27.80 32.96
C PRO A 809 29.46 -26.93 33.23
N GLU A 810 30.12 -26.44 32.17
CA GLU A 810 31.33 -25.60 32.29
C GLU A 810 31.01 -24.25 32.95
N THR A 811 29.88 -23.64 32.56
CA THR A 811 29.47 -22.35 33.12
C THR A 811 29.00 -22.50 34.56
N ALA A 812 28.29 -23.59 34.90
CA ALA A 812 27.81 -23.88 36.25
C ALA A 812 28.98 -24.09 37.23
N ILE A 813 30.01 -24.83 36.83
CA ILE A 813 31.25 -25.00 37.62
C ILE A 813 31.98 -23.67 37.80
N SER A 814 32.08 -22.84 36.76
CA SER A 814 32.70 -21.51 36.90
C SER A 814 31.86 -20.56 37.77
N THR A 815 30.54 -20.73 37.76
CA THR A 815 29.57 -19.87 38.46
C THR A 815 29.50 -20.22 39.94
N SER A 816 29.57 -21.52 40.30
CA SER A 816 29.59 -21.99 41.69
C SER A 816 30.82 -21.54 42.48
N LYS A 817 31.90 -21.13 41.80
CA LYS A 817 33.04 -20.46 42.45
C LYS A 817 32.71 -19.06 42.98
N LYS A 818 31.64 -18.44 42.48
CA LYS A 818 31.23 -17.06 42.83
C LYS A 818 30.00 -17.00 43.73
N VAL A 819 29.28 -18.11 43.89
CA VAL A 819 28.09 -18.21 44.73
C VAL A 819 27.99 -19.64 45.25
N GLN A 820 27.74 -19.80 46.55
CA GLN A 820 27.50 -21.09 47.19
C GLN A 820 26.30 -20.97 48.14
N PHE A 821 25.50 -22.03 48.18
CA PHE A 821 24.35 -22.19 49.06
C PHE A 821 23.96 -23.66 49.11
N GLU A 822 23.36 -24.07 50.22
CA GLU A 822 22.96 -25.47 50.50
C GLU A 822 21.45 -25.70 50.40
N ASN A 823 20.66 -24.63 50.49
CA ASN A 823 19.20 -24.65 50.45
C ASN A 823 18.67 -23.92 49.19
N PRO A 824 17.73 -24.49 48.43
CA PRO A 824 17.16 -23.86 47.24
C PRO A 824 16.10 -22.78 47.53
N GLU A 825 15.57 -22.64 48.75
CA GLU A 825 14.42 -21.77 49.05
C GLU A 825 14.59 -20.30 48.61
N ASN A 826 15.69 -19.65 49.00
CA ASN A 826 15.93 -18.25 48.62
C ASN A 826 16.24 -18.10 47.11
N PRO A 827 17.14 -18.90 46.52
CA PRO A 827 17.32 -18.95 45.06
C PRO A 827 16.01 -19.17 44.30
N ASP A 828 15.17 -20.10 44.72
CA ASP A 828 13.87 -20.40 44.08
C ASP A 828 12.93 -19.20 44.16
N SER A 829 12.89 -18.53 45.31
CA SER A 829 12.12 -17.30 45.50
C SER A 829 12.61 -16.16 44.59
N VAL A 830 13.92 -16.01 44.43
CA VAL A 830 14.53 -15.05 43.48
C VAL A 830 14.18 -15.40 42.04
N LEU A 831 14.28 -16.68 41.65
CA LEU A 831 13.94 -17.13 40.30
C LEU A 831 12.44 -16.96 40.02
N ALA A 832 11.57 -17.26 40.98
CA ALA A 832 10.14 -17.04 40.88
C ALA A 832 9.81 -15.55 40.69
N LEU A 833 10.43 -14.66 41.49
CA LEU A 833 10.27 -13.21 41.34
C LEU A 833 10.68 -12.72 39.95
N LEU A 834 11.82 -13.20 39.43
CA LEU A 834 12.29 -12.86 38.09
C LEU A 834 11.33 -13.37 37.00
N ARG A 835 10.80 -14.59 37.14
CA ARG A 835 9.81 -15.17 36.22
C ARG A 835 8.50 -14.38 36.23
N ASN A 836 8.01 -14.00 37.41
CA ASN A 836 6.83 -13.14 37.58
C ASN A 836 7.03 -11.78 36.89
N HIS A 837 8.27 -11.30 36.78
CA HIS A 837 8.62 -10.09 36.06
C HIS A 837 9.02 -10.32 34.59
N GLY A 838 8.68 -11.47 33.99
CA GLY A 838 8.83 -11.76 32.56
C GLY A 838 10.17 -12.39 32.15
N CYS A 839 11.04 -12.79 33.09
CA CYS A 839 12.29 -13.45 32.76
C CYS A 839 12.08 -14.93 32.40
N THR A 840 12.34 -15.29 31.14
CA THR A 840 12.45 -16.70 30.71
C THR A 840 13.70 -17.38 31.27
N ASP A 841 13.77 -18.70 31.22
CA ASP A 841 14.96 -19.45 31.66
C ASP A 841 16.23 -19.05 30.90
N THR A 842 16.10 -18.62 29.62
CA THR A 842 17.24 -18.10 28.86
C THR A 842 17.73 -16.73 29.35
N HIS A 843 16.83 -15.91 29.91
CA HIS A 843 17.19 -14.66 30.56
C HIS A 843 17.86 -14.96 31.90
N ILE A 844 17.27 -15.85 32.70
CA ILE A 844 17.81 -16.28 34.00
C ILE A 844 19.22 -16.84 33.84
N SER A 845 19.46 -17.76 32.90
CA SER A 845 20.79 -18.32 32.62
C SER A 845 21.83 -17.22 32.32
N LYS A 846 21.46 -16.20 31.54
CA LYS A 846 22.33 -15.03 31.25
C LYS A 846 22.55 -14.11 32.45
N ILE A 847 21.52 -13.91 33.28
CA ILE A 847 21.58 -13.07 34.48
C ILE A 847 22.49 -13.74 35.50
N VAL A 848 22.22 -15.01 35.82
CA VAL A 848 22.95 -15.78 36.83
C VAL A 848 24.40 -16.03 36.41
N SER A 849 24.69 -16.33 35.13
CA SER A 849 26.08 -16.48 34.66
C SER A 849 26.91 -15.20 34.82
N LYS A 850 26.31 -14.02 34.61
CA LYS A 850 26.97 -12.71 34.74
C LYS A 850 26.98 -12.20 36.17
N HIS A 851 25.94 -12.47 36.95
CA HIS A 851 25.77 -11.99 38.32
C HIS A 851 25.20 -13.07 39.25
N PRO A 852 26.04 -14.02 39.69
CA PRO A 852 25.58 -15.20 40.43
C PRO A 852 25.07 -14.88 41.85
N LEU A 853 25.64 -13.84 42.47
CA LEU A 853 25.28 -13.39 43.83
C LEU A 853 23.83 -12.92 43.97
N LEU A 854 23.14 -12.63 42.86
CA LEU A 854 21.72 -12.29 42.90
C LEU A 854 20.87 -13.42 43.50
N LEU A 855 21.30 -14.68 43.41
CA LEU A 855 20.60 -15.83 44.01
C LEU A 855 20.56 -15.77 45.55
N LEU A 856 21.44 -14.97 46.17
CA LEU A 856 21.49 -14.75 47.62
C LEU A 856 20.79 -13.45 48.05
N ALA A 857 20.27 -12.67 47.11
CA ALA A 857 19.59 -11.42 47.43
C ALA A 857 18.21 -11.70 48.03
N ASN A 858 17.75 -10.81 48.92
CA ASN A 858 16.39 -10.89 49.46
C ASN A 858 15.38 -10.48 48.36
N PRO A 859 14.47 -11.37 47.93
CA PRO A 859 13.58 -11.10 46.81
C PRO A 859 12.64 -9.91 47.10
N GLU A 860 12.03 -9.86 48.28
CA GLU A 860 11.02 -8.86 48.64
C GLU A 860 11.63 -7.50 49.00
N LYS A 861 12.67 -7.46 49.84
CA LYS A 861 13.23 -6.20 50.35
C LYS A 861 14.24 -5.55 49.42
N THR A 862 14.90 -6.32 48.55
CA THR A 862 16.04 -5.81 47.74
C THR A 862 15.74 -5.78 46.25
N LEU A 863 15.17 -6.86 45.70
CA LEU A 863 14.96 -6.97 44.25
C LEU A 863 13.63 -6.39 43.81
N LEU A 864 12.53 -6.72 44.49
CA LEU A 864 11.18 -6.28 44.11
C LEU A 864 11.07 -4.75 43.97
N PRO A 865 11.56 -3.90 44.91
CA PRO A 865 11.45 -2.45 44.77
C PRO A 865 12.18 -1.92 43.51
N LYS A 866 13.30 -2.54 43.15
CA LYS A 866 14.07 -2.16 41.94
C LYS A 866 13.32 -2.56 40.66
N LEU A 867 12.71 -3.75 40.65
CA LEU A 867 11.92 -4.23 39.53
C LEU A 867 10.64 -3.39 39.35
N GLN A 868 9.98 -3.04 40.44
CA GLN A 868 8.81 -2.15 40.45
C GLN A 868 9.15 -0.75 39.97
N PHE A 869 10.25 -0.16 40.43
CA PHE A 869 10.71 1.14 39.92
C PHE A 869 11.02 1.09 38.42
N LEU A 870 11.74 0.08 37.96
CA LEU A 870 12.04 -0.07 36.53
C LEU A 870 10.75 -0.26 35.70
N GLY A 871 9.75 -0.95 36.25
CA GLY A 871 8.41 -1.04 35.67
C GLY A 871 7.68 0.31 35.65
N SER A 872 7.72 1.07 36.76
CA SER A 872 7.01 2.35 36.89
C SER A 872 7.56 3.45 35.98
N VAL A 873 8.84 3.40 35.63
CA VAL A 873 9.44 4.31 34.63
C VAL A 873 9.14 3.91 33.18
N GLY A 874 8.33 2.86 32.95
CA GLY A 874 7.79 2.51 31.63
C GLY A 874 8.44 1.30 30.96
N LEU A 875 9.23 0.47 31.67
CA LEU A 875 9.70 -0.81 31.12
C LEU A 875 8.61 -1.87 31.24
N SER A 876 8.16 -2.40 30.10
CA SER A 876 7.33 -3.61 30.09
C SER A 876 8.08 -4.80 30.72
N HIS A 877 7.38 -5.79 31.26
CA HIS A 877 8.00 -7.02 31.77
C HIS A 877 8.96 -7.67 30.75
N VAL A 878 8.60 -7.63 29.46
CA VAL A 878 9.43 -8.18 28.38
C VAL A 878 10.72 -7.38 28.18
N ASP A 879 10.65 -6.05 28.22
CA ASP A 879 11.82 -5.19 28.04
C ASP A 879 12.70 -5.16 29.28
N LEU A 880 12.09 -5.18 30.48
CA LEU A 880 12.78 -5.40 31.74
C LEU A 880 13.62 -6.68 31.69
N ALA A 881 13.03 -7.82 31.30
CA ALA A 881 13.75 -9.08 31.20
C ALA A 881 14.93 -9.04 30.21
N LYS A 882 14.80 -8.38 29.05
CA LYS A 882 15.90 -8.19 28.09
C LYS A 882 17.01 -7.30 28.66
N VAL A 883 16.63 -6.22 29.35
CA VAL A 883 17.55 -5.29 29.99
C VAL A 883 18.34 -6.02 31.07
N LEU A 884 17.66 -6.77 31.95
CA LEU A 884 18.30 -7.55 33.00
C LEU A 884 19.26 -8.60 32.43
N ALA A 885 18.88 -9.33 31.37
CA ALA A 885 19.77 -10.30 30.73
C ALA A 885 21.00 -9.67 30.03
N SER A 886 20.83 -8.46 29.49
CA SER A 886 21.92 -7.73 28.82
C SER A 886 22.84 -7.07 29.85
N THR A 887 22.25 -6.48 30.89
CA THR A 887 22.86 -5.59 31.87
C THR A 887 22.36 -5.92 33.30
N PRO A 888 22.75 -7.05 33.89
CA PRO A 888 22.31 -7.43 35.25
C PRO A 888 22.80 -6.47 36.34
N SER A 889 23.88 -5.74 36.07
CA SER A 889 24.53 -4.81 36.99
C SER A 889 23.64 -3.66 37.46
N ILE A 890 22.54 -3.36 36.76
CA ILE A 890 21.55 -2.38 37.22
C ILE A 890 20.91 -2.78 38.57
N LEU A 891 20.78 -4.09 38.84
CA LEU A 891 20.23 -4.60 40.10
C LEU A 891 21.21 -4.46 41.28
N ARG A 892 22.51 -4.22 41.01
CA ARG A 892 23.50 -3.94 42.07
C ARG A 892 23.33 -2.53 42.66
N MET A 893 22.72 -1.62 41.93
CA MET A 893 22.61 -0.22 42.33
C MET A 893 21.67 -0.06 43.54
N SER A 894 21.96 0.95 44.37
CA SER A 894 20.99 1.43 45.35
C SER A 894 19.83 2.10 44.61
N LEU A 895 18.60 1.72 44.96
CA LEU A 895 17.40 2.32 44.39
C LEU A 895 17.37 3.83 44.68
N GLU A 896 17.42 4.17 45.98
CA GLU A 896 17.32 5.55 46.46
C GLU A 896 18.56 6.39 46.18
N LYS A 897 19.76 5.85 46.43
CA LYS A 897 20.99 6.66 46.33
C LYS A 897 21.52 6.81 44.91
N THR A 898 21.06 6.00 43.95
CA THR A 898 21.68 5.97 42.62
C THR A 898 20.69 5.82 41.48
N LEU A 899 19.79 4.84 41.52
CA LEU A 899 18.93 4.53 40.38
C LEU A 899 17.90 5.64 40.10
N ILE A 900 17.16 6.07 41.14
CA ILE A 900 16.18 7.16 41.05
C ILE A 900 16.86 8.50 40.68
N PRO A 901 17.92 8.95 41.38
CA PRO A 901 18.60 10.20 41.03
C PRO A 901 19.15 10.20 39.60
N THR A 902 19.75 9.09 39.15
CA THR A 902 20.28 8.99 37.77
C THR A 902 19.17 9.06 36.74
N TYR A 903 18.03 8.42 36.98
CA TYR A 903 16.87 8.49 36.10
C TYR A 903 16.34 9.93 36.00
N ASN A 904 16.14 10.60 37.14
CA ASN A 904 15.64 11.98 37.17
C ASN A 904 16.58 12.96 36.46
N LEU A 905 17.90 12.79 36.65
CA LEU A 905 18.91 13.58 35.95
C LEU A 905 18.85 13.35 34.43
N LEU A 906 18.79 12.09 33.99
CA LEU A 906 18.69 11.76 32.56
C LEU A 906 17.40 12.32 31.96
N LYS A 907 16.27 12.20 32.66
CA LYS A 907 14.97 12.77 32.29
C LYS A 907 15.03 14.29 32.12
N GLY A 908 15.81 14.99 32.96
CA GLY A 908 16.02 16.43 32.82
C GLY A 908 16.88 16.84 31.60
N VAL A 909 17.71 15.93 31.06
CA VAL A 909 18.62 16.21 29.94
C VAL A 909 18.04 15.78 28.59
N VAL A 910 17.24 14.72 28.54
CA VAL A 910 16.68 14.16 27.30
C VAL A 910 15.22 14.53 27.09
N ILE A 911 14.75 14.52 25.83
CA ILE A 911 13.34 14.79 25.52
C ILE A 911 12.55 13.50 25.75
N GLY A 912 12.01 13.34 26.97
CA GLY A 912 11.02 12.31 27.31
C GLY A 912 11.55 11.08 28.06
N ASP A 913 10.65 10.46 28.82
CA ASP A 913 10.94 9.35 29.75
C ASP A 913 11.50 8.12 29.04
N GLU A 914 11.01 7.79 27.84
CA GLU A 914 11.52 6.65 27.04
C GLU A 914 13.02 6.78 26.74
N ASN A 915 13.49 7.99 26.42
CA ASN A 915 14.90 8.24 26.13
C ASN A 915 15.77 8.19 27.39
N ALA A 916 15.21 8.58 28.54
CA ALA A 916 15.88 8.49 29.84
C ALA A 916 16.04 7.03 30.27
N VAL A 917 14.98 6.22 30.15
CA VAL A 917 15.02 4.77 30.37
C VAL A 917 16.00 4.10 29.42
N LYS A 918 16.00 4.46 28.15
CA LYS A 918 16.91 3.88 27.17
C LYS A 918 18.37 4.24 27.44
N ALA A 919 18.66 5.47 27.88
CA ALA A 919 19.99 5.89 28.31
C ALA A 919 20.42 5.11 29.56
N LEU A 920 19.54 4.99 30.56
CA LEU A 920 19.77 4.24 31.80
C LEU A 920 20.08 2.76 31.54
N THR A 921 19.32 2.12 30.64
CA THR A 921 19.36 0.66 30.41
C THR A 921 20.42 0.22 29.41
N LYS A 922 20.71 1.02 28.39
CA LYS A 922 21.77 0.70 27.41
C LYS A 922 23.17 0.97 27.95
N GLN A 923 23.30 1.89 28.91
CA GLN A 923 24.60 2.47 29.24
C GLN A 923 24.92 2.36 30.73
N CYS A 924 25.09 1.14 31.23
CA CYS A 924 25.43 0.88 32.64
C CYS A 924 26.73 1.54 33.14
N ARG A 925 27.58 2.05 32.24
CA ARG A 925 28.74 2.89 32.62
C ARG A 925 28.32 4.25 33.18
N ILE A 926 27.16 4.79 32.77
CA ILE A 926 26.55 5.99 33.39
C ILE A 926 26.33 5.68 34.87
N CYS A 927 25.70 4.55 35.16
CA CYS A 927 25.35 4.10 36.50
C CYS A 927 26.52 3.77 37.45
N CYS A 928 27.77 3.80 36.98
CA CYS A 928 28.96 3.49 37.78
C CYS A 928 29.84 4.72 38.07
N GLY A 929 29.51 5.90 37.52
CA GLY A 929 30.24 7.15 37.74
C GLY A 929 29.36 8.21 38.40
N ASN A 930 29.96 9.29 38.90
CA ASN A 930 29.22 10.46 39.39
C ASN A 930 28.59 11.20 38.18
N VAL A 931 27.41 10.73 37.76
CA VAL A 931 26.68 11.20 36.56
C VAL A 931 26.34 12.67 36.64
N GLU A 932 26.00 13.12 37.85
CA GLU A 932 25.64 14.51 38.15
C GLU A 932 26.80 15.46 37.87
N LYS A 933 28.02 15.08 38.25
CA LYS A 933 29.24 15.88 37.99
C LYS A 933 29.74 15.84 36.54
N THR A 934 29.16 15.03 35.66
CA THR A 934 29.65 14.85 34.27
C THR A 934 28.61 15.16 33.21
N ILE A 935 27.46 14.47 33.22
CA ILE A 935 26.47 14.58 32.14
C ILE A 935 25.81 15.95 32.12
N ALA A 936 25.33 16.46 33.27
CA ALA A 936 24.66 17.74 33.32
C ALA A 936 25.57 18.90 32.86
N PRO A 937 26.78 19.08 33.43
CA PRO A 937 27.70 20.14 32.97
C PRO A 937 28.08 20.03 31.49
N ASN A 938 28.28 18.83 30.96
CA ASN A 938 28.60 18.64 29.55
C ASN A 938 27.39 18.88 28.63
N ALA A 939 26.19 18.51 29.05
CA ALA A 939 24.96 18.82 28.32
C ALA A 939 24.67 20.33 28.31
N THR A 940 24.92 21.02 29.43
CA THR A 940 24.84 22.48 29.53
C THR A 940 25.83 23.14 28.57
N LEU A 941 27.08 22.69 28.51
CA LEU A 941 28.03 23.22 27.50
C LEU A 941 27.50 23.08 26.09
N LEU A 942 27.00 21.89 25.72
CA LEU A 942 26.47 21.68 24.38
C LEU A 942 25.28 22.59 24.08
N ARG A 943 24.45 22.89 25.10
CA ARG A 943 23.35 23.84 25.00
C ARG A 943 23.85 25.27 24.77
N GLU A 944 24.85 25.70 25.53
CA GLU A 944 25.45 27.03 25.45
C GLU A 944 26.07 27.30 24.06
N ILE A 945 26.73 26.31 23.47
CA ILE A 945 27.31 26.43 22.12
C ILE A 945 26.27 26.23 20.99
N GLY A 946 24.97 26.13 21.33
CA GLY A 946 23.87 26.10 20.37
C GLY A 946 23.55 24.73 19.77
N VAL A 947 23.94 23.62 20.40
CA VAL A 947 23.53 22.28 19.96
C VAL A 947 22.05 22.06 20.28
N PRO A 948 21.20 21.70 19.30
CA PRO A 948 19.78 21.42 19.51
C PRO A 948 19.56 20.32 20.56
N MET A 949 18.53 20.47 21.40
CA MET A 949 18.18 19.48 22.42
C MET A 949 17.95 18.08 21.84
N ALA A 950 17.39 17.98 20.63
CA ALA A 950 17.22 16.70 19.95
C ALA A 950 18.57 16.00 19.66
N HIS A 951 19.61 16.75 19.33
CA HIS A 951 20.95 16.21 19.07
C HIS A 951 21.68 15.83 20.38
N ILE A 952 21.51 16.63 21.44
CA ILE A 952 22.03 16.28 22.78
C ILE A 952 21.32 15.01 23.28
N SER A 953 20.00 14.93 23.16
CA SER A 953 19.23 13.75 23.49
C SER A 953 19.69 12.53 22.68
N PHE A 954 19.91 12.68 21.37
CA PHE A 954 20.48 11.61 20.54
C PHE A 954 21.85 11.14 21.07
N LEU A 955 22.72 12.06 21.48
CA LEU A 955 24.04 11.74 22.00
C LEU A 955 23.94 11.01 23.35
N VAL A 956 23.14 11.50 24.31
CA VAL A 956 22.91 10.88 25.63
C VAL A 956 22.32 9.47 25.50
N THR A 957 21.34 9.27 24.62
CA THR A 957 20.59 8.02 24.50
C THR A 957 21.37 6.92 23.76
N ASN A 958 22.32 7.28 22.89
CA ASN A 958 23.02 6.32 22.04
C ASN A 958 24.51 6.17 22.38
N TYR A 959 25.14 7.14 23.05
CA TYR A 959 26.58 7.14 23.30
C TYR A 959 26.93 7.65 24.71
N PRO A 960 27.89 7.02 25.43
CA PRO A 960 28.35 7.49 26.73
C PRO A 960 29.24 8.74 26.69
N THR A 961 29.24 9.47 25.58
CA THR A 961 30.23 10.51 25.29
C THR A 961 30.22 11.65 26.33
N LEU A 962 29.07 11.92 26.97
CA LEU A 962 28.92 12.94 28.01
C LEU A 962 29.44 12.53 29.39
N CYS A 963 29.82 11.27 29.59
CA CYS A 963 30.39 10.80 30.85
C CYS A 963 31.88 11.18 31.02
N GLN A 964 32.49 11.83 30.03
CA GLN A 964 33.86 12.31 30.15
C GLN A 964 33.98 13.44 31.17
N LYS A 965 35.15 13.56 31.82
CA LYS A 965 35.46 14.72 32.67
C LYS A 965 35.28 16.01 31.87
N ARG A 966 34.71 17.04 32.52
CA ARG A 966 34.34 18.33 31.92
C ARG A 966 35.46 18.93 31.07
N ASP A 967 36.68 19.00 31.60
CA ASP A 967 37.81 19.66 30.92
C ASP A 967 38.20 18.95 29.62
N LYS A 968 38.26 17.61 29.66
CA LYS A 968 38.55 16.78 28.48
C LYS A 968 37.44 16.90 27.43
N PHE A 969 36.18 16.90 27.87
CA PHE A 969 35.04 17.04 26.97
C PHE A 969 35.03 18.42 26.30
N SER A 970 35.28 19.49 27.06
CA SER A 970 35.37 20.87 26.56
C SER A 970 36.46 21.03 25.51
N LYS A 971 37.67 20.51 25.76
CA LYS A 971 38.76 20.48 24.76
C LYS A 971 38.35 19.76 23.48
N THR A 972 37.61 18.65 23.62
CA THR A 972 37.14 17.87 22.46
C THR A 972 36.08 18.61 21.65
N VAL A 973 35.13 19.28 22.33
CA VAL A 973 34.14 20.15 21.70
C VAL A 973 34.82 21.26 20.90
N LYS A 974 35.80 21.95 21.50
CA LYS A 974 36.56 23.01 20.83
C LYS A 974 37.28 22.48 19.59
N LYS A 975 37.98 21.35 19.70
CA LYS A 975 38.65 20.68 18.57
C LYS A 975 37.69 20.36 17.42
N VAL A 976 36.48 19.88 17.71
CA VAL A 976 35.47 19.59 16.67
C VAL A 976 34.92 20.87 16.03
N MET A 977 34.78 21.95 16.79
CA MET A 977 34.39 23.25 16.24
C MET A 977 35.49 23.86 15.36
N GLU A 978 36.76 23.74 15.75
CA GLU A 978 37.93 24.16 14.96
C GLU A 978 38.04 23.35 13.66
N MET A 979 37.63 22.08 13.68
CA MET A 979 37.44 21.27 12.47
C MET A 979 36.26 21.75 11.60
N GLY A 980 35.58 22.85 11.94
CA GLY A 980 34.51 23.52 11.19
C GLY A 980 33.18 22.79 11.13
N PHE A 981 32.87 21.96 12.12
CA PHE A 981 31.53 21.42 12.27
C PHE A 981 30.60 22.45 12.91
N ASN A 982 29.44 22.65 12.30
CA ASN A 982 28.38 23.50 12.86
C ASN A 982 27.64 22.77 14.01
N PRO A 983 27.64 23.29 15.25
CA PRO A 983 26.94 22.71 16.41
C PRO A 983 25.45 22.40 16.18
N GLN A 984 24.80 23.11 15.26
CA GLN A 984 23.38 22.92 14.93
C GLN A 984 23.09 21.70 14.06
N ARG A 985 24.10 21.07 13.44
CA ARG A 985 23.93 19.92 12.54
C ARG A 985 24.23 18.61 13.26
N LEU A 986 23.50 17.55 12.93
CA LEU A 986 23.74 16.21 13.50
C LEU A 986 25.17 15.69 13.24
N LEU A 987 25.81 16.13 12.14
CA LEU A 987 27.19 15.78 11.84
C LEU A 987 28.18 16.22 12.92
N PHE A 988 27.94 17.35 13.61
CA PHE A 988 28.74 17.78 14.74
C PHE A 988 28.74 16.74 15.87
N VAL A 989 27.55 16.23 16.20
CA VAL A 989 27.38 15.20 17.24
C VAL A 989 28.03 13.87 16.85
N ASN A 990 27.98 13.49 15.57
CA ASN A 990 28.70 12.31 15.07
C ASN A 990 30.22 12.50 15.14
N ALA A 991 30.74 13.67 14.76
CA ALA A 991 32.17 13.98 14.86
C ALA A 991 32.64 13.95 16.32
N LEU A 992 31.90 14.61 17.21
CA LEU A 992 32.16 14.61 18.64
C LEU A 992 32.20 13.19 19.20
N GLN A 993 31.25 12.35 18.79
CA GLN A 993 31.20 10.95 19.19
C GLN A 993 32.42 10.14 18.71
N VAL A 994 32.90 10.35 17.48
CA VAL A 994 34.10 9.68 16.96
C VAL A 994 35.34 10.10 17.73
N ILE A 995 35.57 11.40 17.89
CA ILE A 995 36.77 11.92 18.58
C ILE A 995 36.80 11.48 20.05
N CYS A 996 35.65 11.51 20.75
CA CYS A 996 35.60 11.09 22.14
C CYS A 996 35.85 9.58 22.36
N GLN A 997 35.70 8.75 21.33
CA GLN A 997 35.90 7.28 21.44
C GLN A 997 37.29 6.82 21.01
N MET A 998 38.09 7.68 20.39
CA MET A 998 39.42 7.33 19.90
C MET A 998 40.51 7.92 20.80
N SER A 999 41.58 7.17 20.99
CA SER A 999 42.85 7.75 21.47
C SER A 999 43.51 8.56 20.36
N GLU A 1000 44.44 9.44 20.71
CA GLU A 1000 45.25 10.17 19.73
C GLU A 1000 46.01 9.22 18.81
N SER A 1001 46.61 8.16 19.36
CA SER A 1001 47.27 7.10 18.57
C SER A 1001 46.33 6.40 17.58
N THR A 1002 45.09 6.10 17.98
CA THR A 1002 44.10 5.48 17.09
C THR A 1002 43.70 6.45 15.98
N TRP A 1003 43.53 7.72 16.32
CA TRP A 1003 43.20 8.77 15.35
C TRP A 1003 44.29 8.90 14.29
N GLU A 1004 45.56 8.97 14.70
CA GLU A 1004 46.71 9.02 13.79
C GLU A 1004 46.81 7.78 12.89
N GLN A 1005 46.58 6.59 13.42
CA GLN A 1005 46.52 5.36 12.62
C GLN A 1005 45.44 5.43 11.53
N LYS A 1006 44.27 6.01 11.83
CA LYS A 1006 43.21 6.23 10.81
C LYS A 1006 43.62 7.23 9.75
N ILE A 1007 44.22 8.35 10.13
CA ILE A 1007 44.74 9.34 9.17
C ILE A 1007 45.78 8.68 8.25
N ASN A 1008 46.73 7.94 8.83
CA ASN A 1008 47.77 7.24 8.07
C ASN A 1008 47.19 6.14 7.15
N ALA A 1009 46.08 5.50 7.52
CA ALA A 1009 45.38 4.57 6.62
C ALA A 1009 44.82 5.30 5.39
N TYR A 1010 44.20 6.46 5.54
CA TYR A 1010 43.70 7.24 4.39
C TYR A 1010 44.84 7.83 3.54
N LYS A 1011 45.95 8.27 4.16
CA LYS A 1011 47.16 8.70 3.45
C LYS A 1011 47.74 7.60 2.57
N ARG A 1012 47.85 6.37 3.11
CA ARG A 1012 48.28 5.18 2.35
C ARG A 1012 47.35 4.86 1.17
N CYS A 1013 46.10 5.33 1.19
CA CYS A 1013 45.16 5.20 0.09
C CYS A 1013 45.22 6.36 -0.92
N GLY A 1014 46.17 7.29 -0.77
CA GLY A 1014 46.39 8.40 -1.70
C GLY A 1014 45.52 9.64 -1.49
N LEU A 1015 44.91 9.82 -0.31
CA LEU A 1015 44.22 11.07 0.02
C LEU A 1015 45.20 12.10 0.60
N SER A 1016 45.05 13.37 0.20
CA SER A 1016 45.73 14.48 0.86
C SER A 1016 45.13 14.78 2.24
N GLU A 1017 45.85 15.50 3.10
CA GLU A 1017 45.34 15.90 4.42
C GLU A 1017 44.00 16.67 4.32
N ASP A 1018 43.87 17.58 3.36
CA ASP A 1018 42.63 18.33 3.13
C ASP A 1018 41.48 17.43 2.71
N GLU A 1019 41.75 16.41 1.89
CA GLU A 1019 40.75 15.41 1.48
C GLU A 1019 40.34 14.51 2.64
N ILE A 1020 41.27 14.17 3.54
CA ILE A 1020 40.98 13.39 4.74
C ILE A 1020 40.08 14.20 5.70
N VAL A 1021 40.39 15.48 5.91
CA VAL A 1021 39.56 16.41 6.68
C VAL A 1021 38.19 16.57 6.02
N LEU A 1022 38.13 16.68 4.69
CA LEU A 1022 36.89 16.74 3.93
C LEU A 1022 36.05 15.46 4.08
N ALA A 1023 36.69 14.29 4.03
CA ALA A 1023 36.04 13.00 4.25
C ALA A 1023 35.43 12.92 5.65
N PHE A 1024 36.18 13.34 6.67
CA PHE A 1024 35.71 13.40 8.03
C PHE A 1024 34.53 14.38 8.18
N ARG A 1025 34.61 15.58 7.58
CA ARG A 1025 33.52 16.57 7.56
C ARG A 1025 32.24 16.04 6.93
N ASN A 1026 32.36 15.37 5.78
CA ASN A 1026 31.22 14.83 5.04
C ASN A 1026 30.59 13.63 5.74
N HIS A 1027 31.38 12.80 6.42
CA HIS A 1027 30.87 11.60 7.06
C HIS A 1027 31.78 11.09 8.21
N PRO A 1028 31.72 11.68 9.42
CA PRO A 1028 32.67 11.39 10.51
C PRO A 1028 32.79 9.90 10.87
N ILE A 1029 31.67 9.18 10.77
CA ILE A 1029 31.54 7.76 11.11
C ILE A 1029 32.44 6.88 10.22
N CYS A 1030 32.89 7.34 9.03
CA CYS A 1030 33.80 6.54 8.19
C CYS A 1030 35.14 6.23 8.87
N PHE A 1031 35.55 7.01 9.87
CA PHE A 1031 36.77 6.74 10.66
C PHE A 1031 36.61 5.57 11.65
N GLN A 1032 35.38 5.14 11.94
CA GLN A 1032 35.12 3.97 12.77
C GLN A 1032 35.28 2.65 12.00
N LEU A 1033 35.44 2.69 10.67
CA LEU A 1033 35.69 1.49 9.87
C LEU A 1033 37.07 0.90 10.21
N SER A 1034 37.19 -0.43 10.09
CA SER A 1034 38.49 -1.09 10.24
C SER A 1034 39.42 -0.69 9.09
N GLU A 1035 40.72 -0.63 9.35
CA GLU A 1035 41.71 -0.30 8.30
C GLU A 1035 41.61 -1.27 7.13
N LYS A 1036 41.47 -2.58 7.40
CA LYS A 1036 41.26 -3.61 6.37
C LYS A 1036 40.08 -3.28 5.45
N LYS A 1037 39.00 -2.71 5.98
CA LYS A 1037 37.82 -2.35 5.18
C LYS A 1037 38.06 -1.10 4.33
N ILE A 1038 38.74 -0.11 4.89
CA ILE A 1038 39.13 1.12 4.16
C ILE A 1038 40.08 0.74 3.03
N MET A 1039 41.21 0.10 3.34
CA MET A 1039 42.25 -0.28 2.38
C MET A 1039 41.71 -1.13 1.24
N SER A 1040 40.98 -2.22 1.53
CA SER A 1040 40.46 -3.11 0.47
C SER A 1040 39.43 -2.45 -0.44
N THR A 1041 38.66 -1.48 0.07
CA THR A 1041 37.69 -0.75 -0.75
C THR A 1041 38.36 0.35 -1.58
N MET A 1042 39.32 1.06 -0.99
CA MET A 1042 40.11 2.09 -1.65
C MET A 1042 40.93 1.48 -2.80
N ASP A 1043 41.69 0.43 -2.52
CA ASP A 1043 42.51 -0.31 -3.49
C ASP A 1043 41.69 -0.69 -4.73
N TYR A 1044 40.55 -1.36 -4.54
CA TYR A 1044 39.70 -1.73 -5.65
C TYR A 1044 39.18 -0.52 -6.46
N ILE A 1045 38.72 0.56 -5.79
CA ILE A 1045 38.18 1.72 -6.49
C ILE A 1045 39.26 2.45 -7.29
N VAL A 1046 40.47 2.56 -6.73
CA VAL A 1046 41.63 3.17 -7.38
C VAL A 1046 42.09 2.31 -8.56
N ASN A 1047 42.18 0.99 -8.40
CA ASN A 1047 42.51 0.04 -9.48
C ASN A 1047 41.49 0.10 -10.63
N MET A 1048 40.24 0.46 -10.33
CA MET A 1048 39.22 0.67 -11.36
C MET A 1048 39.32 2.05 -12.06
N GLY A 1049 40.24 2.92 -11.64
CA GLY A 1049 40.56 4.20 -12.28
C GLY A 1049 39.80 5.41 -11.72
N TRP A 1050 39.17 5.30 -10.55
CA TRP A 1050 38.62 6.47 -9.85
C TRP A 1050 39.67 7.07 -8.92
N GLN A 1051 39.79 8.40 -8.96
CA GLN A 1051 40.74 9.12 -8.10
C GLN A 1051 40.35 8.98 -6.61
N PRO A 1052 41.33 8.76 -5.70
CA PRO A 1052 41.07 8.60 -4.27
C PRO A 1052 40.22 9.73 -3.66
N GLY A 1053 40.49 10.98 -4.06
CA GLY A 1053 39.76 12.18 -3.64
C GLY A 1053 38.25 12.16 -3.92
N THR A 1054 37.78 11.34 -4.88
CA THR A 1054 36.34 11.19 -5.14
C THR A 1054 35.59 10.54 -3.96
N ILE A 1055 36.28 9.72 -3.17
CA ILE A 1055 35.73 9.08 -1.97
C ILE A 1055 35.62 10.10 -0.84
N ALA A 1056 36.54 11.06 -0.72
CA ALA A 1056 36.45 12.12 0.29
C ALA A 1056 35.17 12.97 0.16
N ARG A 1057 34.67 13.15 -1.06
CA ARG A 1057 33.39 13.82 -1.33
C ARG A 1057 32.17 12.96 -1.01
N VAL A 1058 32.31 11.64 -1.02
CA VAL A 1058 31.22 10.70 -0.76
C VAL A 1058 31.65 9.52 0.12
N PRO A 1059 32.13 9.72 1.36
CA PRO A 1059 32.77 8.64 2.12
C PRO A 1059 31.81 7.52 2.53
N ALA A 1060 30.50 7.80 2.48
CA ALA A 1060 29.44 6.82 2.68
C ALA A 1060 29.55 5.57 1.75
N VAL A 1061 30.27 5.66 0.62
CA VAL A 1061 30.49 4.50 -0.25
C VAL A 1061 31.31 3.39 0.42
N LEU A 1062 32.17 3.73 1.39
CA LEU A 1062 33.00 2.76 2.14
C LEU A 1062 32.16 1.78 2.98
N PHE A 1063 30.91 2.12 3.28
CA PHE A 1063 29.99 1.27 4.04
C PHE A 1063 29.30 0.20 3.18
N PHE A 1064 29.40 0.29 1.85
CA PHE A 1064 28.85 -0.74 0.98
C PHE A 1064 29.71 -2.00 0.99
N ASN A 1065 29.06 -3.14 0.78
CA ASN A 1065 29.75 -4.41 0.64
C ASN A 1065 30.59 -4.38 -0.64
N LEU A 1066 31.87 -4.76 -0.53
CA LEU A 1066 32.84 -4.69 -1.62
C LEU A 1066 32.42 -5.62 -2.77
N GLU A 1067 32.29 -6.91 -2.48
CA GLU A 1067 31.99 -7.97 -3.46
C GLU A 1067 30.58 -7.85 -4.06
N ARG A 1068 29.55 -7.63 -3.24
CA ARG A 1068 28.16 -7.70 -3.69
C ARG A 1068 27.64 -6.42 -4.33
N ARG A 1069 28.31 -5.29 -4.13
CA ARG A 1069 27.80 -3.98 -4.57
C ARG A 1069 28.84 -3.12 -5.26
N ILE A 1070 30.03 -2.98 -4.71
CA ILE A 1070 31.04 -2.10 -5.29
C ILE A 1070 31.59 -2.74 -6.57
N VAL A 1071 32.07 -3.98 -6.47
CA VAL A 1071 32.69 -4.71 -7.59
C VAL A 1071 31.78 -4.82 -8.82
N PRO A 1072 30.55 -5.38 -8.74
CA PRO A 1072 29.63 -5.48 -9.89
C PRO A 1072 29.33 -4.15 -10.56
N ARG A 1073 29.17 -3.09 -9.75
CA ARG A 1073 28.67 -1.81 -10.25
C ARG A 1073 29.77 -0.92 -10.80
N CYS A 1074 30.94 -0.93 -10.16
CA CYS A 1074 32.13 -0.31 -10.70
C CYS A 1074 32.52 -0.96 -12.02
N SER A 1075 32.42 -2.29 -12.13
CA SER A 1075 32.73 -3.00 -13.38
C SER A 1075 31.85 -2.57 -14.54
N VAL A 1076 30.52 -2.57 -14.34
CA VAL A 1076 29.57 -2.05 -15.32
C VAL A 1076 29.83 -0.57 -15.63
N ALA A 1077 30.04 0.27 -14.62
CA ALA A 1077 30.30 1.70 -14.83
C ALA A 1077 31.58 1.92 -15.64
N LYS A 1078 32.64 1.13 -15.40
CA LYS A 1078 33.90 1.19 -16.14
C LYS A 1078 33.72 0.79 -17.60
N VAL A 1079 33.01 -0.30 -17.88
CA VAL A 1079 32.70 -0.70 -19.28
C VAL A 1079 31.97 0.42 -20.01
N LEU A 1080 30.98 1.03 -19.37
CA LEU A 1080 30.22 2.14 -19.97
C LEU A 1080 31.08 3.38 -20.19
N LEU A 1081 32.02 3.68 -19.27
CA LEU A 1081 32.97 4.78 -19.40
C LEU A 1081 33.91 4.55 -20.59
N LEU A 1082 34.48 3.35 -20.70
CA LEU A 1082 35.41 2.98 -21.79
C LEU A 1082 34.72 2.99 -23.16
N LYS A 1083 33.43 2.62 -23.22
CA LYS A 1083 32.63 2.70 -24.44
C LYS A 1083 32.05 4.11 -24.71
N GLY A 1084 32.36 5.12 -23.87
CA GLY A 1084 31.87 6.49 -24.03
C GLY A 1084 30.35 6.67 -23.83
N LEU A 1085 29.67 5.70 -23.22
CA LEU A 1085 28.21 5.68 -23.06
C LEU A 1085 27.73 6.47 -21.83
N VAL A 1086 28.63 6.82 -20.93
CA VAL A 1086 28.38 7.66 -19.74
C VAL A 1086 29.44 8.75 -19.64
N LYS A 1087 29.10 9.85 -18.94
CA LYS A 1087 30.00 11.00 -18.79
C LYS A 1087 31.31 10.60 -18.10
N LYS A 1088 32.44 11.17 -18.56
CA LYS A 1088 33.78 10.92 -18.01
C LYS A 1088 33.90 11.25 -16.51
N ASP A 1089 33.08 12.16 -15.99
CA ASP A 1089 33.06 12.61 -14.60
C ASP A 1089 32.04 11.84 -13.71
N LEU A 1090 31.68 10.60 -14.08
CA LEU A 1090 30.69 9.81 -13.36
C LEU A 1090 31.06 9.60 -11.87
N CYS A 1091 30.39 10.32 -10.98
CA CYS A 1091 30.58 10.21 -9.54
C CYS A 1091 30.18 8.83 -9.00
N LEU A 1092 31.02 8.24 -8.14
CA LEU A 1092 30.78 6.97 -7.43
C LEU A 1092 29.43 6.94 -6.71
N GLY A 1093 29.04 8.07 -6.12
CA GLY A 1093 27.75 8.21 -5.43
C GLY A 1093 26.54 7.97 -6.32
N THR A 1094 26.63 8.28 -7.62
CA THR A 1094 25.53 8.20 -8.58
C THR A 1094 25.04 6.77 -8.81
N PHE A 1095 25.94 5.79 -8.75
CA PHE A 1095 25.60 4.40 -9.08
C PHE A 1095 25.75 3.44 -7.90
N LEU A 1096 26.66 3.69 -6.95
CA LEU A 1096 26.81 2.84 -5.76
C LEU A 1096 25.65 3.00 -4.77
N LYS A 1097 25.05 4.19 -4.66
CA LYS A 1097 23.91 4.45 -3.75
C LYS A 1097 22.55 3.95 -4.26
N LEU A 1098 22.44 3.60 -5.55
CA LEU A 1098 21.17 3.17 -6.14
C LEU A 1098 20.65 1.86 -5.53
N THR A 1099 19.34 1.66 -5.57
CA THR A 1099 18.76 0.33 -5.33
C THR A 1099 19.16 -0.62 -6.46
N GLU A 1100 19.10 -1.93 -6.23
CA GLU A 1100 19.47 -2.93 -7.23
C GLU A 1100 18.68 -2.78 -8.53
N ARG A 1101 17.34 -2.72 -8.44
CA ARG A 1101 16.46 -2.47 -9.58
C ARG A 1101 16.82 -1.19 -10.34
N ALA A 1102 17.03 -0.07 -9.62
CA ALA A 1102 17.35 1.20 -10.26
C ALA A 1102 18.74 1.19 -10.95
N PHE A 1103 19.70 0.45 -10.39
CA PHE A 1103 21.00 0.26 -11.03
C PHE A 1103 20.87 -0.55 -12.32
N ILE A 1104 20.17 -1.70 -12.26
CA ILE A 1104 19.91 -2.56 -13.42
C ILE A 1104 19.18 -1.79 -14.52
N ASP A 1105 18.08 -1.10 -14.19
CA ASP A 1105 17.29 -0.35 -15.17
C ASP A 1105 18.12 0.77 -15.83
N ARG A 1106 18.95 1.49 -15.07
CA ARG A 1106 19.65 2.70 -15.54
C ARG A 1106 21.02 2.45 -16.18
N PHE A 1107 21.75 1.42 -15.74
CA PHE A 1107 23.12 1.15 -16.17
C PHE A 1107 23.27 -0.18 -16.91
N ILE A 1108 22.32 -1.11 -16.80
CA ILE A 1108 22.36 -2.38 -17.55
C ILE A 1108 21.33 -2.34 -18.68
N ILE A 1109 20.02 -2.42 -18.37
CA ILE A 1109 18.95 -2.51 -19.38
C ILE A 1109 19.01 -1.35 -20.37
N LYS A 1110 19.24 -0.13 -19.88
CA LYS A 1110 19.37 1.06 -20.74
C LYS A 1110 20.47 0.92 -21.82
N TYR A 1111 21.59 0.29 -21.47
CA TYR A 1111 22.76 0.18 -22.35
C TYR A 1111 22.95 -1.23 -22.92
N GLN A 1112 22.08 -2.18 -22.59
CA GLN A 1112 22.17 -3.57 -23.02
C GLN A 1112 22.12 -3.73 -24.54
N LYS A 1113 21.45 -2.81 -25.25
CA LYS A 1113 21.47 -2.79 -26.72
C LYS A 1113 22.87 -2.48 -27.29
N TYR A 1114 23.66 -1.68 -26.59
CA TYR A 1114 25.01 -1.27 -27.03
C TYR A 1114 26.09 -2.21 -26.52
N VAL A 1115 25.90 -2.77 -25.32
CA VAL A 1115 26.81 -3.75 -24.71
C VAL A 1115 25.93 -4.88 -24.14
N PRO A 1116 25.61 -5.90 -24.96
CA PRO A 1116 24.75 -7.02 -24.54
C PRO A 1116 25.25 -7.77 -23.30
N GLN A 1117 26.57 -7.82 -23.12
CA GLN A 1117 27.25 -8.53 -22.04
C GLN A 1117 27.20 -7.80 -20.69
N LEU A 1118 26.58 -6.61 -20.58
CA LEU A 1118 26.57 -5.86 -19.31
C LEU A 1118 25.96 -6.61 -18.13
N LEU A 1119 24.97 -7.48 -18.39
CA LEU A 1119 24.39 -8.30 -17.34
C LEU A 1119 25.39 -9.37 -16.86
N ASP A 1120 26.16 -9.94 -17.78
CA ASP A 1120 27.21 -10.90 -17.46
C ASP A 1120 28.39 -10.23 -16.74
N VAL A 1121 28.78 -9.02 -17.15
CA VAL A 1121 29.75 -8.17 -16.41
C VAL A 1121 29.26 -7.89 -14.99
N TYR A 1122 27.98 -7.55 -14.82
CA TYR A 1122 27.40 -7.33 -13.49
C TYR A 1122 27.44 -8.59 -12.63
N HIS A 1123 27.29 -9.77 -13.23
CA HIS A 1123 27.40 -11.05 -12.53
C HIS A 1123 28.84 -11.55 -12.38
N GLY A 1124 29.84 -10.81 -12.89
CA GLY A 1124 31.24 -11.21 -12.86
C GLY A 1124 31.58 -12.40 -13.75
N LYS A 1125 30.73 -12.69 -14.76
CA LYS A 1125 30.91 -13.81 -15.69
C LYS A 1125 31.82 -13.49 -16.87
N VAL A 1126 31.99 -12.21 -17.20
CA VAL A 1126 32.77 -11.72 -18.34
C VAL A 1126 33.73 -10.65 -17.87
N GLY A 1127 35.01 -10.79 -18.22
CA GLY A 1127 36.10 -9.87 -17.87
C GLY A 1127 36.28 -8.71 -18.86
N PHE A 1128 37.08 -7.70 -18.49
CA PHE A 1128 37.36 -6.55 -19.39
C PHE A 1128 38.13 -6.97 -20.66
N GLN A 1129 39.06 -7.92 -20.53
CA GLN A 1129 39.87 -8.44 -21.64
C GLN A 1129 39.01 -9.13 -22.71
N GLU A 1130 38.01 -9.91 -22.29
CA GLU A 1130 37.06 -10.61 -23.19
C GLU A 1130 36.15 -9.65 -23.96
N LEU A 1131 36.00 -8.40 -23.49
CA LEU A 1131 35.24 -7.36 -24.18
C LEU A 1131 36.08 -6.53 -25.16
N GLY A 1132 37.35 -6.91 -25.37
CA GLY A 1132 38.32 -6.16 -26.17
C GLY A 1132 38.63 -4.78 -25.58
N LEU A 1133 38.42 -4.61 -24.26
CA LEU A 1133 38.66 -3.36 -23.54
C LEU A 1133 39.98 -3.50 -22.75
N VAL A 1134 41.10 -3.29 -23.43
CA VAL A 1134 42.41 -3.22 -22.77
C VAL A 1134 42.56 -1.84 -22.15
N SER A 1135 42.87 -1.79 -20.86
CA SER A 1135 43.31 -0.55 -20.21
C SER A 1135 44.74 -0.24 -20.65
N GLN A 1136 44.97 0.95 -21.22
CA GLN A 1136 46.27 1.61 -21.09
C GLN A 1136 46.45 2.10 -19.65
#